data_AF-A0A351ML58-F1
#
_entry.id   AF-A0A351ML58-F1
#
_cell.length_a   1.000
_cell.length_b   1.000
_cell.length_c   1.000
_cell.angle_alpha   90.00
_cell.angle_beta   90.00
_cell.angle_gamma   90.00
#
_symmetry.space_group_name_H-M   'P 1'
#
loop_
_entity.id
_entity.type
_entity.pdbx_description
1 polymer ?
#
loop_
_entity_poly.entity_id
_entity_poly.type
_entity_poly.pdbx_seq_one_letter_code
_entity_poly.pdbx_strand_id
1 'polypeptide(L)'
;MTRPWLLCLPLLALAAGQAQVVDIPVDDFADTAAWSLNADGGAGLMWAHDAAAGADAPGAMHLTYAPAGANAWANLVRAVEAPDDWLAVRFRLQIVSAAAGAAMHLWLFESDGDGHVTQVMFDGQPLARARRGVWHEVRVPVTALRYDPRGDGTNDLSKVDRLMLGFNYSASEVLVDDLQFESGPPPVVVPLVTSDPWAPEDGPRGRLALLAEPGLTVTTGGFDPAALAPRLRAAGFGVTLVRAGDLADAARLNRDTFDVLLLNAPDFPLAARDGLRAYLAGGGAFLSLGGYAFDRPVAATDGGWVPLMAEQPDNRINARYGQPGDTMNLDSRQIGLFDPTSHLTRVASATLGDLTLLGDYQGMAGVSLAGLNSPVFPTAQGTTEPLGQAYDSLGRPRGALGILVQFYAGPYAGGAWGGFGVTNRDLFADDEFGLDPLLEACDKLVRGVYLGPLTATPARANPGETVTLSATVYNRGRRPANAQVRFTSGLLNRVVPVTLAPGEDTTLSMDGAAGLEGITAVEARLSLDEVPWGEAATEFVVWDPTAPVAGRQIGWQGNYMTINGRPTFLTGTNQTGVMWATTRENPLTWNDDFAAMADAGLTIWRVLHWSAHATFVDGNRTDNPLMLADTPPEKLIRETDAIVYLAQRHGLILMLTAHDWMELPLSDEELAAQRSWNRFWADRYRTAPGLIWDLQNEPSVTVDANNPVHVELFRRYLVETHGSEAAARTWLGLDAQAELRPVAGDGSWGDLQSVALYRFRTWLLRRWINENVTGLREGNPNSLVTVGYLQSRPPADKIGGQVGLDFANMHSYEPPRDLLSSLRFIDRRPLGQGLSMGEFGARNLHDLRVNGGDGEAGDQDRRRFVATLGTVLGAGGMSALNWCFRGLPDTVFPWELFRADRVGRPTLADFQALTLFSRGLEPVYQPPSTYLLLPDHNRLGGRFNELDAAWMRAIEALHSLAVPYAPLPEEDLTIPAEADTIVWPLPYGPDEATFQSVEAWVRAGGQLLLTGDVGFDDRRQYTMGDRLARLGLPAPRGLDPFSAPST
;
A
#
# COMPACT_ATOMS: atom_id res chain seq x y z
N MET A 1 0.02 58.22 -79.97
CA MET A 1 1.41 58.52 -79.58
C MET A 1 1.76 57.57 -78.43
N THR A 2 2.20 56.32 -78.65
CA THR A 2 3.53 55.78 -79.05
C THR A 2 4.60 55.72 -77.93
N ARG A 3 4.84 54.48 -77.45
CA ARG A 3 6.11 53.82 -77.03
C ARG A 3 6.66 54.09 -75.60
N PRO A 4 7.56 53.22 -75.04
CA PRO A 4 7.64 51.75 -75.10
C PRO A 4 8.12 51.05 -73.78
N TRP A 5 7.89 49.74 -73.69
CA TRP A 5 8.72 48.64 -73.15
C TRP A 5 9.89 48.94 -72.20
N LEU A 6 9.82 48.36 -70.99
CA LEU A 6 10.97 48.03 -70.14
C LEU A 6 10.82 46.57 -69.67
N LEU A 7 11.83 45.77 -70.03
CA LEU A 7 12.00 44.35 -69.75
C LEU A 7 13.02 44.23 -68.60
N CYS A 8 12.64 43.69 -67.44
CA CYS A 8 13.54 43.04 -66.49
C CYS A 8 12.78 41.95 -65.72
N LEU A 9 13.39 40.77 -65.63
CA LEU A 9 12.88 39.51 -65.09
C LEU A 9 12.37 39.61 -63.63
N PRO A 10 11.33 38.84 -63.22
CA PRO A 10 11.12 38.50 -61.82
C PRO A 10 11.88 37.22 -61.46
N LEU A 11 12.76 37.34 -60.47
CA LEU A 11 13.24 36.24 -59.65
C LEU A 11 12.07 35.71 -58.81
N LEU A 12 11.83 34.40 -58.91
CA LEU A 12 10.98 33.64 -57.99
C LEU A 12 11.50 33.80 -56.56
N ALA A 13 10.69 34.42 -55.70
CA ALA A 13 10.77 34.27 -54.26
C ALA A 13 9.62 33.36 -53.82
N LEU A 14 9.94 32.12 -53.48
CA LEU A 14 9.09 31.23 -52.68
C LEU A 14 9.11 31.77 -51.25
N ALA A 15 8.03 32.43 -50.83
CA ALA A 15 7.72 32.64 -49.43
C ALA A 15 6.84 31.47 -48.96
N ALA A 16 7.41 30.56 -48.17
CA ALA A 16 6.63 29.60 -47.41
C ALA A 16 5.86 30.37 -46.32
N GLY A 17 4.53 30.38 -46.39
CA GLY A 17 3.70 30.88 -45.30
C GLY A 17 3.77 29.89 -44.14
N GLN A 18 4.21 30.35 -42.96
CA GLN A 18 3.98 29.62 -41.72
C GLN A 18 2.48 29.61 -41.44
N ALA A 19 1.87 28.44 -41.32
CA ALA A 19 0.50 28.30 -40.86
C ALA A 19 0.43 28.83 -39.42
N GLN A 20 -0.43 29.83 -39.18
CA GLN A 20 -0.62 30.40 -37.84
C GLN A 20 -1.54 29.50 -37.01
N VAL A 21 -1.29 29.43 -35.70
CA VAL A 21 -2.27 28.92 -34.73
C VAL A 21 -3.49 29.84 -34.75
N VAL A 22 -4.68 29.25 -34.87
CA VAL A 22 -5.97 29.94 -34.91
C VAL A 22 -6.90 29.30 -33.90
N ASP A 23 -7.54 30.13 -33.08
CA ASP A 23 -8.64 29.69 -32.24
C ASP A 23 -9.92 29.61 -33.08
N ILE A 24 -10.51 28.42 -33.15
CA ILE A 24 -11.77 28.12 -33.82
C ILE A 24 -12.88 28.20 -32.77
N PRO A 25 -13.79 29.19 -32.84
CA PRO A 25 -14.90 29.28 -31.90
C PRO A 25 -15.80 28.05 -31.98
N VAL A 26 -16.13 27.47 -30.83
CA VAL A 26 -17.06 26.34 -30.72
C VAL A 26 -18.35 26.75 -30.02
N ASP A 27 -18.27 27.48 -28.90
CA ASP A 27 -19.44 28.06 -28.20
C ASP A 27 -19.06 29.36 -27.49
N ASP A 28 -19.93 30.37 -27.57
CA ASP A 28 -19.89 31.52 -26.68
C ASP A 28 -20.88 31.37 -25.50
N PHE A 29 -21.56 30.23 -25.41
CA PHE A 29 -22.52 29.86 -24.38
C PHE A 29 -23.78 30.73 -24.28
N ALA A 30 -23.98 31.67 -25.20
CA ALA A 30 -25.14 32.56 -25.21
C ALA A 30 -26.47 31.81 -25.44
N ASP A 31 -26.41 30.62 -26.05
CA ASP A 31 -27.54 29.70 -26.21
C ASP A 31 -27.19 28.30 -25.67
N THR A 32 -27.88 27.88 -24.61
CA THR A 32 -27.65 26.57 -23.97
C THR A 32 -28.38 25.41 -24.65
N ALA A 33 -29.14 25.65 -25.73
CA ALA A 33 -29.94 24.61 -26.39
C ALA A 33 -29.10 23.51 -27.09
N ALA A 34 -27.85 23.80 -27.43
CA ALA A 34 -26.92 22.83 -28.02
C ALA A 34 -26.36 21.83 -27.00
N TRP A 35 -26.60 22.06 -25.70
CA TRP A 35 -26.11 21.23 -24.61
C TRP A 35 -27.22 20.36 -24.02
N SER A 36 -26.87 19.14 -23.67
CA SER A 36 -27.78 18.19 -23.02
C SER A 36 -27.05 17.36 -21.97
N LEU A 37 -27.79 16.75 -21.06
CA LEU A 37 -27.21 15.80 -20.12
C LEU A 37 -26.87 14.50 -20.85
N ASN A 38 -25.64 14.00 -20.70
CA ASN A 38 -25.24 12.74 -21.32
C ASN A 38 -25.95 11.53 -20.69
N ALA A 39 -26.36 10.57 -21.50
CA ALA A 39 -27.13 9.39 -21.06
C ALA A 39 -26.22 8.26 -20.54
N ASP A 40 -25.42 8.56 -19.52
CA ASP A 40 -24.39 7.66 -18.98
C ASP A 40 -24.64 7.22 -17.52
N GLY A 41 -25.82 7.57 -17.01
CA GLY A 41 -26.25 7.29 -15.63
C GLY A 41 -25.85 8.36 -14.63
N GLY A 42 -25.13 9.41 -15.04
CA GLY A 42 -24.89 10.59 -14.23
C GLY A 42 -26.12 11.48 -14.05
N ALA A 43 -26.22 12.19 -12.93
CA ALA A 43 -27.37 13.05 -12.60
C ALA A 43 -26.98 14.22 -11.68
N GLY A 44 -27.89 15.19 -11.54
CA GLY A 44 -27.74 16.30 -10.60
C GLY A 44 -26.98 17.53 -11.15
N LEU A 45 -26.83 17.62 -12.47
CA LEU A 45 -26.30 18.79 -13.15
C LEU A 45 -27.44 19.64 -13.71
N MET A 46 -27.43 20.93 -13.38
CA MET A 46 -28.32 21.95 -13.94
C MET A 46 -27.47 22.99 -14.66
N TRP A 47 -27.98 23.53 -15.76
CA TRP A 47 -27.31 24.59 -16.50
C TRP A 47 -28.32 25.60 -17.04
N ALA A 48 -27.92 26.87 -17.07
CA ALA A 48 -28.69 27.95 -17.66
C ALA A 48 -27.76 29.07 -18.13
N HIS A 49 -28.21 29.84 -19.12
CA HIS A 49 -27.54 31.08 -19.48
C HIS A 49 -27.62 32.09 -18.32
N ASP A 50 -26.51 32.74 -17.98
CA ASP A 50 -26.43 33.69 -16.88
C ASP A 50 -26.24 35.12 -17.36
N ALA A 51 -27.38 35.79 -17.56
CA ALA A 51 -27.42 37.20 -17.95
C ALA A 51 -26.81 38.16 -16.89
N ALA A 52 -26.48 37.67 -15.68
CA ALA A 52 -25.87 38.45 -14.61
C ALA A 52 -24.35 38.27 -14.49
N ALA A 53 -23.71 37.44 -15.33
CA ALA A 53 -22.26 37.19 -15.33
C ALA A 53 -21.38 38.42 -15.66
N GLY A 54 -22.00 39.57 -15.96
CA GLY A 54 -21.34 40.87 -16.12
C GLY A 54 -21.01 41.20 -17.58
N ALA A 55 -20.53 42.43 -17.83
CA ALA A 55 -20.21 42.91 -19.18
C ALA A 55 -19.02 42.18 -19.85
N ASP A 56 -18.20 41.48 -19.06
CA ASP A 56 -16.95 40.83 -19.50
C ASP A 56 -17.15 39.37 -19.97
N ALA A 57 -18.34 38.80 -19.76
CA ALA A 57 -18.72 37.43 -20.13
C ALA A 57 -20.22 37.32 -20.45
N PRO A 58 -20.72 38.06 -21.47
CA PRO A 58 -22.14 38.21 -21.74
C PRO A 58 -22.82 36.90 -22.21
N GLY A 59 -22.03 35.90 -22.58
CA GLY A 59 -22.48 34.58 -23.03
C GLY A 59 -22.48 33.51 -21.94
N ALA A 60 -21.90 33.76 -20.75
CA ALA A 60 -21.58 32.70 -19.80
C ALA A 60 -22.76 31.76 -19.44
N MET A 61 -22.49 30.47 -19.44
CA MET A 61 -23.40 29.44 -18.95
C MET A 61 -23.05 29.10 -17.50
N HIS A 62 -24.05 29.18 -16.63
CA HIS A 62 -23.95 28.82 -15.23
C HIS A 62 -24.31 27.35 -15.05
N LEU A 63 -23.37 26.58 -14.51
CA LEU A 63 -23.51 25.17 -14.20
C LEU A 63 -23.53 24.96 -12.69
N THR A 64 -24.53 24.22 -12.20
CA THR A 64 -24.61 23.79 -10.81
C THR A 64 -24.66 22.27 -10.78
N TYR A 65 -23.66 21.65 -10.15
CA TYR A 65 -23.60 20.22 -9.93
C TYR A 65 -23.81 19.90 -8.45
N ALA A 66 -24.78 19.04 -8.16
CA ALA A 66 -24.97 18.41 -6.85
C ALA A 66 -25.09 16.89 -7.06
N PRO A 67 -24.20 16.07 -6.46
CA PRO A 67 -24.26 14.61 -6.63
C PRO A 67 -25.64 14.06 -6.28
N ALA A 68 -26.23 13.27 -7.19
CA ALA A 68 -27.55 12.67 -7.02
C ALA A 68 -27.57 11.25 -7.62
N GLY A 69 -28.30 10.33 -6.99
CA GLY A 69 -28.38 8.92 -7.42
C GLY A 69 -27.20 8.07 -6.95
N ALA A 70 -27.04 6.88 -7.55
CA ALA A 70 -25.95 5.94 -7.23
C ALA A 70 -24.58 6.37 -7.80
N ASN A 71 -24.60 7.29 -8.77
CA ASN A 71 -23.45 7.76 -9.51
C ASN A 71 -23.07 9.18 -9.07
N ALA A 72 -21.89 9.34 -8.46
CA ALA A 72 -21.38 10.64 -8.03
C ALA A 72 -20.68 11.39 -9.19
N TRP A 73 -21.37 11.51 -10.33
CA TRP A 73 -20.90 12.25 -11.50
C TRP A 73 -22.07 12.68 -12.39
N ALA A 74 -21.85 13.70 -13.22
CA ALA A 74 -22.75 14.09 -14.31
C ALA A 74 -21.96 14.80 -15.41
N ASN A 75 -22.34 14.56 -16.66
CA ASN A 75 -21.67 15.19 -17.80
C ASN A 75 -22.65 15.96 -18.67
N LEU A 76 -22.28 17.20 -18.99
CA LEU A 76 -22.95 17.97 -20.03
C LEU A 76 -22.27 17.68 -21.37
N VAL A 77 -23.04 17.29 -22.37
CA VAL A 77 -22.55 16.92 -23.70
C VAL A 77 -23.08 17.87 -24.76
N ARG A 78 -22.25 18.12 -25.77
CA ARG A 78 -22.67 18.71 -27.04
C ARG A 78 -21.98 18.02 -28.21
N ALA A 79 -22.59 18.12 -29.38
CA ALA A 79 -21.92 17.77 -30.63
C ALA A 79 -20.86 18.83 -30.97
N VAL A 80 -19.72 18.37 -31.48
CA VAL A 80 -18.62 19.19 -31.99
C VAL A 80 -18.09 18.59 -33.28
N GLU A 81 -17.32 19.36 -34.04
CA GLU A 81 -16.57 18.87 -35.20
C GLU A 81 -15.09 19.09 -34.91
N ALA A 82 -14.33 18.00 -34.83
CA ALA A 82 -12.89 18.08 -34.58
C ALA A 82 -12.17 18.78 -35.74
N PRO A 83 -11.31 19.76 -35.47
CA PRO A 83 -10.38 20.26 -36.48
C PRO A 83 -9.35 19.18 -36.83
N ASP A 84 -8.98 19.09 -38.11
CA ASP A 84 -7.95 18.15 -38.60
C ASP A 84 -6.62 18.28 -37.82
N ASP A 85 -6.28 19.52 -37.42
CA ASP A 85 -5.01 19.87 -36.75
C ASP A 85 -5.24 20.54 -35.37
N TRP A 86 -6.15 20.03 -34.53
CA TRP A 86 -6.34 20.62 -33.19
C TRP A 86 -5.19 20.38 -32.21
N LEU A 87 -4.84 21.42 -31.47
CA LEU A 87 -3.77 21.49 -30.48
C LEU A 87 -4.31 21.41 -29.05
N ALA A 88 -5.44 22.07 -28.79
CA ALA A 88 -6.01 22.17 -27.46
C ALA A 88 -7.51 22.52 -27.51
N VAL A 89 -8.21 22.21 -26.42
CA VAL A 89 -9.50 22.81 -26.09
C VAL A 89 -9.26 23.98 -25.15
N ARG A 90 -9.81 25.15 -25.48
CA ARG A 90 -9.72 26.36 -24.67
C ARG A 90 -11.08 26.81 -24.21
N PHE A 91 -11.18 27.29 -22.97
CA PHE A 91 -12.39 27.95 -22.48
C PHE A 91 -12.06 28.79 -21.26
N ARG A 92 -12.94 29.73 -20.92
CA ARG A 92 -12.86 30.48 -19.67
C ARG A 92 -13.78 29.85 -18.66
N LEU A 93 -13.32 29.76 -17.41
CA LEU A 93 -14.14 29.26 -16.32
C LEU A 93 -13.96 30.07 -15.05
N GLN A 94 -15.06 30.50 -14.43
CA GLN A 94 -15.06 31.10 -13.10
C GLN A 94 -15.69 30.15 -12.09
N ILE A 95 -14.97 29.91 -10.99
CA ILE A 95 -15.44 29.03 -9.92
C ILE A 95 -16.24 29.87 -8.93
N VAL A 96 -17.55 29.59 -8.81
CA VAL A 96 -18.44 30.23 -7.84
C VAL A 96 -18.29 29.52 -6.49
N SER A 97 -18.48 28.21 -6.49
CA SER A 97 -18.30 27.37 -5.31
C SER A 97 -17.81 25.96 -5.68
N ALA A 98 -17.02 25.34 -4.80
CA ALA A 98 -16.55 23.98 -4.97
C ALA A 98 -16.34 23.32 -3.59
N ALA A 99 -16.92 22.15 -3.38
CA ALA A 99 -16.67 21.34 -2.19
C ALA A 99 -15.29 20.67 -2.26
N ALA A 100 -14.76 20.22 -1.13
CA ALA A 100 -13.38 19.72 -1.02
C ALA A 100 -13.04 18.53 -1.94
N GLY A 101 -14.04 17.77 -2.38
CA GLY A 101 -13.89 16.65 -3.33
C GLY A 101 -14.28 16.97 -4.77
N ALA A 102 -14.69 18.20 -5.09
CA ALA A 102 -15.22 18.51 -6.42
C ALA A 102 -14.12 18.46 -7.48
N ALA A 103 -14.40 17.78 -8.59
CA ALA A 103 -13.52 17.70 -9.75
C ALA A 103 -14.30 17.97 -11.03
N MET A 104 -13.61 18.53 -12.02
CA MET A 104 -14.12 18.73 -13.37
C MET A 104 -13.24 17.97 -14.36
N HIS A 105 -13.86 17.30 -15.33
CA HIS A 105 -13.18 16.57 -16.40
C HIS A 105 -13.61 17.12 -17.76
N LEU A 106 -12.70 17.07 -18.72
CA LEU A 106 -13.00 17.26 -20.13
C LEU A 106 -12.97 15.88 -20.79
N TRP A 107 -14.06 15.53 -21.48
CA TRP A 107 -14.12 14.35 -22.34
C TRP A 107 -14.27 14.75 -23.79
N LEU A 108 -13.61 14.00 -24.66
CA LEU A 108 -13.75 14.06 -26.10
C LEU A 108 -14.01 12.65 -26.59
N PHE A 109 -15.11 12.45 -27.31
CA PHE A 109 -15.53 11.15 -27.80
C PHE A 109 -15.45 11.11 -29.32
N GLU A 110 -14.81 10.07 -29.82
CA GLU A 110 -14.82 9.69 -31.21
C GLU A 110 -16.21 9.15 -31.62
N SER A 111 -16.50 9.23 -32.91
CA SER A 111 -17.76 8.75 -33.49
C SER A 111 -18.04 7.26 -33.27
N ASP A 112 -17.01 6.45 -32.99
CA ASP A 112 -17.12 5.01 -32.70
C ASP A 112 -17.33 4.70 -31.19
N GLY A 113 -17.17 5.71 -30.32
CA GLY A 113 -17.31 5.60 -28.88
C GLY A 113 -16.01 5.61 -28.09
N ASP A 114 -14.85 5.61 -28.74
CA ASP A 114 -13.56 5.80 -28.05
C ASP A 114 -13.50 7.15 -27.33
N GLY A 115 -12.96 7.15 -26.12
CA GLY A 115 -12.93 8.32 -25.24
C GLY A 115 -11.54 8.86 -25.03
N HIS A 116 -11.45 10.17 -24.83
CA HIS A 116 -10.25 10.89 -24.43
C HIS A 116 -10.59 11.78 -23.25
N VAL A 117 -9.93 11.58 -22.11
CA VAL A 117 -10.31 12.24 -20.87
C VAL A 117 -9.13 12.83 -20.13
N THR A 118 -9.34 14.00 -19.53
CA THR A 118 -8.42 14.53 -18.52
C THR A 118 -9.17 15.29 -17.44
N GLN A 119 -8.61 15.33 -16.24
CA GLN A 119 -9.10 16.24 -15.20
C GLN A 119 -8.65 17.67 -15.55
N VAL A 120 -9.58 18.61 -15.52
CA VAL A 120 -9.28 20.02 -15.78
C VAL A 120 -8.58 20.61 -14.56
N MET A 121 -7.41 21.19 -14.80
CA MET A 121 -6.60 21.87 -13.80
C MET A 121 -6.62 23.38 -14.04
N PHE A 122 -6.75 24.16 -12.97
CA PHE A 122 -6.84 25.62 -12.98
C PHE A 122 -5.64 26.21 -12.26
N ASP A 123 -4.74 26.88 -12.99
CA ASP A 123 -3.44 27.35 -12.47
C ASP A 123 -2.64 26.22 -11.76
N GLY A 124 -2.70 25.01 -12.30
CA GLY A 124 -2.05 23.81 -11.72
C GLY A 124 -2.75 23.21 -10.51
N GLN A 125 -3.95 23.70 -10.12
CA GLN A 125 -4.73 23.18 -9.00
C GLN A 125 -6.03 22.51 -9.47
N PRO A 126 -6.52 21.46 -8.79
CA PRO A 126 -7.84 20.89 -9.08
C PRO A 126 -8.96 21.87 -8.69
N LEU A 127 -10.15 21.69 -9.28
CA LEU A 127 -11.33 22.56 -9.09
C LEU A 127 -11.57 22.95 -7.62
N ALA A 128 -11.51 22.00 -6.68
CA ALA A 128 -11.75 22.24 -5.26
C ALA A 128 -10.76 23.21 -4.58
N ARG A 129 -9.53 23.31 -5.09
CA ARG A 129 -8.43 24.10 -4.50
C ARG A 129 -8.10 25.37 -5.30
N ALA A 130 -8.63 25.49 -6.51
CA ALA A 130 -8.42 26.65 -7.35
C ALA A 130 -9.07 27.92 -6.77
N ARG A 131 -8.59 29.08 -7.23
CA ARG A 131 -9.07 30.39 -6.76
C ARG A 131 -10.53 30.59 -7.19
N ARG A 132 -11.33 31.22 -6.33
CA ARG A 132 -12.77 31.43 -6.56
C ARG A 132 -13.05 32.88 -6.94
N GLY A 133 -14.13 33.10 -7.68
CA GLY A 133 -14.58 34.44 -8.08
C GLY A 133 -13.66 35.15 -9.09
N VAL A 134 -12.76 34.41 -9.75
CA VAL A 134 -11.90 34.91 -10.83
C VAL A 134 -12.09 34.05 -12.08
N TRP A 135 -11.94 34.65 -13.26
CA TRP A 135 -11.92 33.90 -14.52
C TRP A 135 -10.55 33.23 -14.69
N HIS A 136 -10.58 31.92 -14.92
CA HIS A 136 -9.43 31.13 -15.33
C HIS A 136 -9.45 30.93 -16.84
N GLU A 137 -8.34 31.25 -17.49
CA GLU A 137 -8.10 30.86 -18.88
C GLU A 137 -7.65 29.41 -18.90
N VAL A 138 -8.54 28.52 -19.32
CA VAL A 138 -8.27 27.08 -19.38
C VAL A 138 -7.81 26.74 -20.78
N ARG A 139 -6.65 26.07 -20.87
CA ARG A 139 -6.15 25.45 -22.10
C ARG A 139 -5.80 24.01 -21.79
N VAL A 140 -6.54 23.07 -22.38
CA VAL A 140 -6.33 21.62 -22.27
C VAL A 140 -5.70 21.11 -23.57
N PRO A 141 -4.39 20.84 -23.61
CA PRO A 141 -3.75 20.25 -24.78
C PRO A 141 -4.35 18.88 -25.07
N VAL A 142 -4.52 18.53 -26.35
CA VAL A 142 -5.01 17.19 -26.73
C VAL A 142 -4.05 16.08 -26.24
N THR A 143 -2.75 16.40 -26.14
CA THR A 143 -1.72 15.51 -25.60
C THR A 143 -1.83 15.25 -24.09
N ALA A 144 -2.63 16.04 -23.37
CA ALA A 144 -2.90 15.85 -21.95
C ALA A 144 -4.10 14.92 -21.68
N LEU A 145 -4.78 14.46 -22.75
CA LEU A 145 -5.90 13.54 -22.65
C LEU A 145 -5.38 12.10 -22.56
N ARG A 146 -5.92 11.34 -21.61
CA ARG A 146 -5.73 9.90 -21.54
C ARG A 146 -6.72 9.22 -22.48
N TYR A 147 -6.19 8.38 -23.36
CA TYR A 147 -6.99 7.52 -24.22
C TYR A 147 -7.70 6.43 -23.41
N ASP A 148 -9.00 6.25 -23.65
CA ASP A 148 -9.92 5.33 -23.00
C ASP A 148 -10.65 4.52 -24.09
N PRO A 149 -10.09 3.36 -24.51
CA PRO A 149 -10.63 2.59 -25.61
C PRO A 149 -11.95 1.91 -25.21
N ARG A 150 -13.02 2.28 -25.91
CA ARG A 150 -14.42 1.82 -25.68
C ARG A 150 -15.14 1.43 -26.98
N GLY A 151 -14.66 1.93 -28.11
CA GLY A 151 -15.03 1.61 -29.48
C GLY A 151 -14.09 0.59 -30.10
N ASP A 152 -13.48 0.92 -31.24
CA ASP A 152 -12.67 -0.03 -32.02
C ASP A 152 -11.22 -0.17 -31.53
N GLY A 153 -10.77 0.70 -30.62
CA GLY A 153 -9.43 0.66 -30.04
C GLY A 153 -8.36 1.36 -30.89
N THR A 154 -8.78 2.16 -31.87
CA THR A 154 -7.90 2.99 -32.72
C THR A 154 -8.03 4.46 -32.32
N ASN A 155 -6.99 5.00 -31.70
CA ASN A 155 -6.92 6.42 -31.35
C ASN A 155 -6.87 7.29 -32.63
N ASP A 156 -7.97 7.99 -32.92
CA ASP A 156 -8.11 8.91 -34.04
C ASP A 156 -8.90 10.16 -33.63
N LEU A 157 -8.20 11.09 -33.00
CA LEU A 157 -8.74 12.36 -32.54
C LEU A 157 -9.47 13.19 -33.63
N SER A 158 -9.21 12.95 -34.93
CA SER A 158 -9.93 13.61 -36.03
C SER A 158 -11.39 13.18 -36.14
N LYS A 159 -11.76 12.05 -35.52
CA LYS A 159 -13.12 11.52 -35.48
C LYS A 159 -13.94 12.01 -34.28
N VAL A 160 -13.41 12.93 -33.47
CA VAL A 160 -14.14 13.46 -32.31
C VAL A 160 -15.40 14.21 -32.77
N ASP A 161 -16.56 13.73 -32.32
CA ASP A 161 -17.87 14.28 -32.66
C ASP A 161 -18.64 14.82 -31.43
N ARG A 162 -18.11 14.57 -30.24
CA ARG A 162 -18.74 14.94 -28.96
C ARG A 162 -17.71 15.45 -27.96
N LEU A 163 -18.06 16.56 -27.31
CA LEU A 163 -17.32 17.12 -26.18
C LEU A 163 -18.21 17.09 -24.94
N MET A 164 -17.63 16.72 -23.79
CA MET A 164 -18.34 16.71 -22.53
C MET A 164 -17.60 17.45 -21.42
N LEU A 165 -18.34 18.25 -20.66
CA LEU A 165 -17.91 18.86 -19.41
C LEU A 165 -18.46 18.02 -18.25
N GLY A 166 -17.57 17.27 -17.62
CA GLY A 166 -17.90 16.36 -16.53
C GLY A 166 -17.66 16.95 -15.16
N PHE A 167 -18.58 16.73 -14.24
CA PHE A 167 -18.46 17.12 -12.83
C PHE A 167 -18.60 15.88 -11.95
N ASN A 168 -17.67 15.72 -11.01
CA ASN A 168 -17.52 14.48 -10.24
C ASN A 168 -17.44 14.73 -8.72
N TYR A 169 -17.83 13.69 -7.99
CA TYR A 169 -17.63 13.43 -6.57
C TYR A 169 -18.37 14.33 -5.58
N SER A 170 -18.32 15.65 -5.76
CA SER A 170 -18.88 16.60 -4.79
C SER A 170 -19.45 17.85 -5.47
N ALA A 171 -20.31 18.56 -4.74
CA ALA A 171 -21.02 19.71 -5.27
C ALA A 171 -20.06 20.82 -5.75
N SER A 172 -20.41 21.44 -6.87
CA SER A 172 -19.70 22.58 -7.44
C SER A 172 -20.63 23.47 -8.27
N GLU A 173 -20.22 24.72 -8.42
CA GLU A 173 -20.94 25.76 -9.12
C GLU A 173 -19.93 26.60 -9.88
N VAL A 174 -20.09 26.69 -11.20
CA VAL A 174 -19.15 27.35 -12.10
C VAL A 174 -19.87 28.14 -13.18
N LEU A 175 -19.22 29.18 -13.69
CA LEU A 175 -19.58 29.85 -14.93
C LEU A 175 -18.56 29.44 -16.00
N VAL A 176 -19.03 29.05 -17.19
CA VAL A 176 -18.17 28.70 -18.33
C VAL A 176 -18.51 29.62 -19.49
N ASP A 177 -17.47 30.08 -20.20
CA ASP A 177 -17.61 30.97 -21.34
C ASP A 177 -16.51 30.71 -22.39
N ASP A 178 -16.72 31.19 -23.62
CA ASP A 178 -15.73 31.25 -24.71
C ASP A 178 -15.00 29.92 -25.02
N LEU A 179 -15.75 28.86 -25.34
CA LEU A 179 -15.22 27.56 -25.72
C LEU A 179 -14.71 27.59 -27.17
N GLN A 180 -13.42 27.26 -27.32
CA GLN A 180 -12.69 27.32 -28.58
C GLN A 180 -11.85 26.05 -28.76
N PHE A 181 -11.62 25.67 -30.01
CA PHE A 181 -10.55 24.74 -30.36
C PHE A 181 -9.35 25.54 -30.86
N GLU A 182 -8.21 25.38 -30.21
CA GLU A 182 -6.96 25.89 -30.74
C GLU A 182 -6.50 24.94 -31.84
N SER A 183 -6.40 25.42 -33.08
CA SER A 183 -6.02 24.62 -34.25
C SER A 183 -4.79 25.23 -34.93
N GLY A 184 -3.92 24.37 -35.42
CA GLY A 184 -2.67 24.75 -36.06
C GLY A 184 -1.77 23.53 -36.23
N PRO A 185 -0.70 23.63 -37.03
CA PRO A 185 0.19 22.49 -37.22
C PRO A 185 0.65 21.94 -35.87
N PRO A 186 0.56 20.62 -35.63
CA PRO A 186 0.99 20.03 -34.37
C PRO A 186 2.43 20.43 -34.09
N PRO A 187 2.80 20.69 -32.82
CA PRO A 187 4.14 21.12 -32.50
C PRO A 187 5.11 20.05 -32.98
N VAL A 188 6.00 20.43 -33.88
CA VAL A 188 6.93 19.48 -34.46
C VAL A 188 7.99 19.21 -33.42
N VAL A 189 8.11 17.96 -32.98
CA VAL A 189 9.20 17.56 -32.10
C VAL A 189 10.51 17.86 -32.81
N VAL A 190 11.28 18.77 -32.22
CA VAL A 190 12.57 19.17 -32.78
C VAL A 190 13.69 18.34 -32.14
N PRO A 191 14.76 18.01 -32.88
CA PRO A 191 15.92 17.37 -32.31
C PRO A 191 16.48 18.19 -31.15
N LEU A 192 16.88 17.51 -30.08
CA LEU A 192 17.51 18.16 -28.94
C LEU A 192 18.85 18.79 -29.37
N VAL A 193 19.05 20.04 -28.97
CA VAL A 193 20.29 20.77 -29.24
C VAL A 193 21.40 20.24 -28.35
N THR A 194 22.56 20.00 -28.95
CA THR A 194 23.80 19.64 -28.23
C THR A 194 24.64 20.89 -28.00
N SER A 195 25.50 20.89 -26.98
CA SER A 195 26.45 21.99 -26.78
C SER A 195 27.53 22.02 -27.87
N ASP A 196 27.90 23.24 -28.28
CA ASP A 196 28.95 23.52 -29.26
C ASP A 196 29.73 24.79 -28.83
N PRO A 197 31.07 24.76 -28.71
CA PRO A 197 31.93 23.57 -28.84
C PRO A 197 31.73 22.56 -27.71
N TRP A 198 31.80 21.27 -28.04
CA TRP A 198 31.84 20.19 -27.05
C TRP A 198 33.25 20.07 -26.45
N ALA A 199 33.42 20.54 -25.22
CA ALA A 199 34.68 20.49 -24.50
C ALA A 199 34.46 20.21 -23.00
N PRO A 200 34.40 18.92 -22.61
CA PRO A 200 34.34 18.54 -21.21
C PRO A 200 35.53 19.10 -20.42
N GLU A 201 35.25 19.80 -19.32
CA GLU A 201 36.24 20.41 -18.46
C GLU A 201 36.78 19.42 -17.42
N ASP A 202 38.10 19.39 -17.27
CA ASP A 202 38.81 18.65 -16.25
C ASP A 202 39.08 19.51 -15.02
N GLY A 203 38.86 18.95 -13.82
CA GLY A 203 39.25 19.58 -12.56
C GLY A 203 39.84 18.59 -11.57
N PRO A 204 40.71 19.04 -10.65
CA PRO A 204 41.36 18.16 -9.68
C PRO A 204 40.37 17.45 -8.75
N ARG A 205 39.18 18.03 -8.48
CA ARG A 205 38.14 17.38 -7.67
C ARG A 205 37.22 16.45 -8.44
N GLY A 206 37.10 16.58 -9.76
CA GLY A 206 36.18 15.78 -10.58
C GLY A 206 35.60 16.55 -11.77
N ARG A 207 34.89 15.84 -12.64
CA ARG A 207 34.17 16.35 -13.81
C ARG A 207 32.67 16.42 -13.53
N LEU A 208 32.12 17.62 -13.48
CA LEU A 208 30.69 17.88 -13.28
C LEU A 208 30.06 18.35 -14.60
N ALA A 209 28.91 17.77 -14.95
CA ALA A 209 28.02 18.30 -15.97
C ALA A 209 26.87 19.04 -15.29
N LEU A 210 26.58 20.27 -15.71
CA LEU A 210 25.43 21.04 -15.23
C LEU A 210 24.47 21.22 -16.41
N LEU A 211 23.25 20.69 -16.28
CA LEU A 211 22.22 20.89 -17.29
C LEU A 211 21.84 22.38 -17.35
N ALA A 212 22.21 23.03 -18.45
CA ALA A 212 21.96 24.44 -18.73
C ALA A 212 21.01 24.57 -19.93
N GLU A 213 19.83 23.98 -19.80
CA GLU A 213 18.83 23.97 -20.87
C GLU A 213 17.82 25.12 -20.70
N PRO A 214 17.76 26.08 -21.63
CA PRO A 214 16.80 27.16 -21.58
C PRO A 214 15.36 26.66 -21.68
N GLY A 215 14.45 27.33 -20.97
CA GLY A 215 13.01 27.08 -21.02
C GLY A 215 12.52 25.92 -20.15
N LEU A 216 13.42 25.21 -19.46
CA LEU A 216 13.04 24.31 -18.38
C LEU A 216 12.71 25.10 -17.10
N THR A 217 11.81 24.56 -16.29
CA THR A 217 11.40 25.16 -15.02
C THR A 217 12.49 25.00 -13.96
N VAL A 218 12.75 26.08 -13.24
CA VAL A 218 13.66 26.10 -12.09
C VAL A 218 12.88 26.68 -10.91
N THR A 219 12.75 25.90 -9.84
CA THR A 219 12.13 26.37 -8.59
C THR A 219 13.10 27.24 -7.80
N THR A 220 12.63 27.89 -6.74
CA THR A 220 13.51 28.68 -5.87
C THR A 220 14.57 27.83 -5.17
N GLY A 221 14.31 26.54 -4.94
CA GLY A 221 15.31 25.60 -4.43
C GLY A 221 16.19 24.94 -5.48
N GLY A 222 16.01 25.28 -6.76
CA GLY A 222 16.94 24.93 -7.83
C GLY A 222 18.15 25.86 -7.86
N PHE A 223 18.96 25.73 -8.91
CA PHE A 223 20.15 26.55 -9.13
C PHE A 223 20.14 27.20 -10.51
N ASP A 224 20.76 28.38 -10.63
CA ASP A 224 21.14 28.96 -11.92
C ASP A 224 22.50 28.36 -12.36
N PRO A 225 22.56 27.59 -13.47
CA PRO A 225 23.80 26.99 -13.95
C PRO A 225 24.91 28.02 -14.22
N ALA A 226 24.56 29.23 -14.70
CA ALA A 226 25.54 30.28 -15.00
C ALA A 226 26.14 30.90 -13.73
N ALA A 227 25.36 30.97 -12.65
CA ALA A 227 25.82 31.48 -11.35
C ALA A 227 26.57 30.41 -10.54
N LEU A 228 26.14 29.13 -10.61
CA LEU A 228 26.73 28.05 -9.84
C LEU A 228 28.06 27.57 -10.43
N ALA A 229 28.19 27.51 -11.76
CA ALA A 229 29.39 26.96 -12.40
C ALA A 229 30.71 27.66 -11.99
N PRO A 230 30.81 29.00 -11.93
CA PRO A 230 32.01 29.68 -11.42
C PRO A 230 32.35 29.31 -9.97
N ARG A 231 31.35 29.16 -9.09
CA ARG A 231 31.56 28.78 -7.69
C ARG A 231 32.11 27.36 -7.58
N LEU A 232 31.59 26.41 -8.35
CA LEU A 232 32.08 25.03 -8.40
C LEU A 232 33.49 24.93 -9.02
N ARG A 233 33.79 25.72 -10.06
CA ARG A 233 35.15 25.83 -10.64
C ARG A 233 36.14 26.38 -9.63
N ALA A 234 35.78 27.46 -8.93
CA ALA A 234 36.61 28.03 -7.86
C ALA A 234 36.87 27.02 -6.74
N ALA A 235 35.92 26.13 -6.48
CA ALA A 235 36.06 25.04 -5.52
C ALA A 235 36.95 23.89 -6.03
N GLY A 236 37.33 23.85 -7.32
CA GLY A 236 38.27 22.88 -7.90
C GLY A 236 37.66 21.77 -8.78
N PHE A 237 36.37 21.87 -9.12
CA PHE A 237 35.74 20.96 -10.08
C PHE A 237 35.91 21.45 -11.52
N GLY A 238 36.01 20.52 -12.48
CA GLY A 238 35.86 20.80 -13.90
C GLY A 238 34.37 20.84 -14.22
N VAL A 239 33.85 21.95 -14.73
CA VAL A 239 32.40 22.17 -14.83
C VAL A 239 32.02 22.42 -16.27
N THR A 240 31.26 21.49 -16.86
CA THR A 240 30.78 21.62 -18.24
C THR A 240 29.30 21.94 -18.22
N LEU A 241 28.91 23.06 -18.84
CA LEU A 241 27.50 23.37 -19.07
C LEU A 241 27.02 22.53 -20.26
N VAL A 242 26.05 21.66 -20.04
CA VAL A 242 25.54 20.73 -21.05
C VAL A 242 24.10 21.07 -21.43
N ARG A 243 23.70 20.69 -22.64
CA ARG A 243 22.35 20.82 -23.18
C ARG A 243 21.65 19.46 -23.14
N ALA A 244 20.32 19.47 -23.27
CA ALA A 244 19.49 18.27 -23.29
C ALA A 244 19.94 17.25 -24.35
N GLY A 245 20.40 17.71 -25.51
CA GLY A 245 20.91 16.83 -26.57
C GLY A 245 22.19 16.10 -26.18
N ASP A 246 23.02 16.70 -25.31
CA ASP A 246 24.23 16.03 -24.80
C ASP A 246 23.88 14.88 -23.86
N LEU A 247 22.75 14.99 -23.13
CA LEU A 247 22.26 13.93 -22.26
C LEU A 247 21.65 12.75 -23.04
N ALA A 248 21.08 13.02 -24.21
CA ALA A 248 20.53 12.00 -25.10
C ALA A 248 21.62 11.27 -25.91
N ASP A 249 22.79 11.87 -26.08
CA ASP A 249 23.93 11.29 -26.81
C ASP A 249 24.84 10.47 -25.86
N ALA A 250 24.78 9.14 -25.98
CA ALA A 250 25.58 8.23 -25.16
C ALA A 250 27.12 8.40 -25.34
N ALA A 251 27.58 9.00 -26.44
CA ALA A 251 28.98 9.33 -26.62
C ALA A 251 29.40 10.55 -25.79
N ARG A 252 28.45 11.40 -25.39
CA ARG A 252 28.66 12.60 -24.59
C ARG A 252 28.38 12.36 -23.11
N LEU A 253 27.20 11.83 -22.77
CA LEU A 253 26.86 11.46 -21.39
C LEU A 253 27.24 10.00 -21.11
N ASN A 254 28.43 9.80 -20.55
CA ASN A 254 28.89 8.51 -20.06
C ASN A 254 29.88 8.68 -18.90
N ARG A 255 30.24 7.56 -18.28
CA ARG A 255 31.14 7.52 -17.13
C ARG A 255 32.57 7.93 -17.46
N ASP A 256 32.99 7.96 -18.73
CA ASP A 256 34.30 8.47 -19.11
C ASP A 256 34.29 9.99 -19.23
N THR A 257 33.18 10.60 -19.62
CA THR A 257 33.07 12.05 -19.75
C THR A 257 32.83 12.72 -18.40
N PHE A 258 31.89 12.25 -17.59
CA PHE A 258 31.49 12.94 -16.34
C PHE A 258 31.46 12.03 -15.12
N ASP A 259 31.73 12.62 -13.97
CA ASP A 259 31.56 11.99 -12.67
C ASP A 259 30.15 12.19 -12.12
N VAL A 260 29.63 13.42 -12.20
CA VAL A 260 28.29 13.76 -11.70
C VAL A 260 27.55 14.67 -12.68
N LEU A 261 26.28 14.39 -12.91
CA LEU A 261 25.32 15.28 -13.57
C LEU A 261 24.48 16.05 -12.52
N LEU A 262 24.56 17.37 -12.52
CA LEU A 262 23.70 18.24 -11.71
C LEU A 262 22.52 18.74 -12.55
N LEU A 263 21.32 18.64 -12.00
CA LEU A 263 20.07 18.96 -12.70
C LEU A 263 19.03 19.60 -11.78
N ASN A 264 18.17 20.44 -12.36
CA ASN A 264 17.03 21.04 -11.68
C ASN A 264 15.78 20.18 -11.87
N ALA A 265 14.96 20.08 -10.83
CA ALA A 265 13.61 19.53 -10.87
C ALA A 265 12.57 20.64 -11.11
N PRO A 266 11.36 20.31 -11.60
CA PRO A 266 10.85 18.96 -11.91
C PRO A 266 11.08 18.51 -13.36
N ASP A 267 11.48 19.41 -14.26
CA ASP A 267 11.49 19.15 -15.71
C ASP A 267 12.63 18.25 -16.14
N PHE A 268 12.33 17.28 -17.00
CA PHE A 268 13.37 16.48 -17.66
C PHE A 268 13.01 16.11 -19.11
N PRO A 269 13.92 16.32 -20.08
CA PRO A 269 13.71 15.94 -21.47
C PRO A 269 13.53 14.42 -21.61
N LEU A 270 12.35 13.95 -22.04
CA LEU A 270 12.07 12.51 -22.12
C LEU A 270 13.04 11.78 -23.07
N ALA A 271 13.43 12.43 -24.17
CA ALA A 271 14.40 11.87 -25.12
C ALA A 271 15.80 11.61 -24.51
N ALA A 272 16.13 12.22 -23.37
CA ALA A 272 17.38 11.97 -22.64
C ALA A 272 17.28 10.83 -21.60
N ARG A 273 16.08 10.26 -21.37
CA ARG A 273 15.84 9.24 -20.34
C ARG A 273 16.76 8.04 -20.47
N ASP A 274 16.85 7.48 -21.67
CA ASP A 274 17.61 6.25 -21.86
C ASP A 274 19.12 6.50 -21.83
N GLY A 275 19.57 7.69 -22.24
CA GLY A 275 20.94 8.17 -22.02
C GLY A 275 21.28 8.28 -20.53
N LEU A 276 20.41 8.91 -19.73
CA LEU A 276 20.55 8.98 -18.27
C LEU A 276 20.59 7.57 -17.65
N ARG A 277 19.66 6.69 -18.01
CA ARG A 277 19.62 5.30 -17.50
C ARG A 277 20.91 4.55 -17.82
N ALA A 278 21.41 4.65 -19.05
CA ALA A 278 22.66 4.03 -19.46
C ALA A 278 23.88 4.60 -18.70
N TYR A 279 23.92 5.92 -18.51
CA TYR A 279 24.94 6.59 -17.72
C TYR A 279 24.98 6.09 -16.27
N LEU A 280 23.82 6.00 -15.61
CA LEU A 280 23.73 5.52 -14.23
C LEU A 280 24.05 4.01 -14.12
N ALA A 281 23.59 3.19 -15.06
CA ALA A 281 23.95 1.77 -15.14
C ALA A 281 25.44 1.56 -15.41
N GLY A 282 26.10 2.51 -16.08
CA GLY A 282 27.55 2.55 -16.29
C GLY A 282 28.35 3.07 -15.09
N GLY A 283 27.73 3.29 -13.93
CA GLY A 283 28.38 3.79 -12.72
C GLY A 283 28.43 5.31 -12.59
N GLY A 284 27.66 6.03 -13.41
CA GLY A 284 27.49 7.48 -13.32
C GLY A 284 26.69 7.90 -12.09
N ALA A 285 26.76 9.19 -11.76
CA ALA A 285 26.02 9.77 -10.65
C ALA A 285 25.23 11.02 -11.06
N PHE A 286 24.11 11.28 -10.40
CA PHE A 286 23.41 12.56 -10.56
C PHE A 286 23.03 13.18 -9.22
N LEU A 287 22.86 14.51 -9.22
CA LEU A 287 22.37 15.29 -8.10
C LEU A 287 21.25 16.22 -8.58
N SER A 288 20.03 16.01 -8.07
CA SER A 288 18.84 16.78 -8.41
C SER A 288 18.50 17.82 -7.34
N LEU A 289 18.31 19.08 -7.72
CA LEU A 289 17.94 20.17 -6.81
C LEU A 289 16.55 20.71 -7.14
N GLY A 290 15.86 21.27 -6.15
CA GLY A 290 14.67 22.07 -6.38
C GLY A 290 13.35 21.29 -6.50
N GLY A 291 13.25 20.07 -5.97
CA GLY A 291 11.99 19.31 -5.92
C GLY A 291 12.11 17.85 -6.34
N TYR A 292 10.98 17.25 -6.73
CA TYR A 292 10.91 15.86 -7.16
C TYR A 292 11.62 15.67 -8.50
N ALA A 293 12.68 14.86 -8.51
CA ALA A 293 13.46 14.56 -9.72
C ALA A 293 12.61 13.93 -10.84
N PHE A 294 12.73 14.48 -12.05
CA PHE A 294 12.11 13.97 -13.28
C PHE A 294 10.57 13.90 -13.27
N ASP A 295 9.94 14.70 -12.42
CA ASP A 295 8.50 14.62 -12.17
C ASP A 295 7.65 15.09 -13.34
N ARG A 296 8.22 15.98 -14.17
CA ARG A 296 7.57 16.47 -15.38
C ARG A 296 8.42 16.13 -16.61
N PRO A 297 8.19 14.98 -17.26
CA PRO A 297 8.83 14.68 -18.54
C PRO A 297 8.37 15.70 -19.58
N VAL A 298 9.30 16.22 -20.39
CA VAL A 298 9.02 17.23 -21.42
C VAL A 298 9.59 16.82 -22.77
N ALA A 299 8.97 17.28 -23.87
CA ALA A 299 9.48 17.19 -25.23
C ALA A 299 9.82 18.59 -25.76
N ALA A 300 10.91 18.69 -26.52
CA ALA A 300 11.26 19.91 -27.24
C ALA A 300 10.47 19.96 -28.54
N THR A 301 9.79 21.07 -28.79
CA THR A 301 9.06 21.34 -30.02
C THR A 301 9.53 22.65 -30.63
N ASP A 302 9.12 22.92 -31.86
CA ASP A 302 9.30 24.20 -32.53
C ASP A 302 8.67 25.39 -31.77
N GLY A 303 7.71 25.12 -30.88
CA GLY A 303 7.08 26.06 -29.96
C GLY A 303 7.69 26.13 -28.55
N GLY A 304 8.76 25.37 -28.26
CA GLY A 304 9.39 25.30 -26.94
C GLY A 304 9.17 23.97 -26.22
N TRP A 305 9.31 23.95 -24.89
CA TRP A 305 9.14 22.73 -24.10
C TRP A 305 7.66 22.47 -23.79
N VAL A 306 7.20 21.27 -24.12
CA VAL A 306 5.83 20.82 -23.85
C VAL A 306 5.86 19.67 -22.86
N PRO A 307 5.08 19.72 -21.76
CA PRO A 307 4.99 18.61 -20.82
C PRO A 307 4.29 17.39 -21.44
N LEU A 308 4.75 16.21 -21.05
CA LEU A 308 4.19 14.91 -21.39
C LEU A 308 3.52 14.30 -20.16
N MET A 309 2.55 13.41 -20.38
CA MET A 309 1.85 12.75 -19.28
C MET A 309 2.75 11.71 -18.60
N ALA A 310 3.26 12.01 -17.41
CA ALA A 310 4.15 11.14 -16.65
C ALA A 310 3.54 9.77 -16.26
N GLU A 311 2.21 9.69 -16.15
CA GLU A 311 1.49 8.44 -15.85
C GLU A 311 1.59 7.42 -16.99
N GLN A 312 1.70 7.88 -18.26
CA GLN A 312 1.79 6.99 -19.41
C GLN A 312 3.07 6.14 -19.31
N PRO A 313 2.99 4.80 -19.44
CA PRO A 313 4.13 3.90 -19.27
C PRO A 313 5.40 4.33 -20.02
N ASP A 314 5.26 4.78 -21.27
CA ASP A 314 6.37 5.18 -22.12
C ASP A 314 7.04 6.50 -21.70
N ASN A 315 6.38 7.30 -20.85
CA ASN A 315 6.89 8.57 -20.34
C ASN A 315 7.49 8.44 -18.93
N ARG A 316 7.36 7.28 -18.27
CA ARG A 316 7.81 7.09 -16.89
C ARG A 316 9.33 7.13 -16.78
N ILE A 317 9.82 7.96 -15.85
CA ILE A 317 11.25 8.09 -15.50
C ILE A 317 11.45 7.77 -14.03
N ASN A 318 10.71 8.46 -13.15
CA ASN A 318 10.79 8.29 -11.70
C ASN A 318 9.80 7.23 -11.17
N ALA A 319 9.78 7.03 -9.85
CA ALA A 319 8.88 6.10 -9.17
C ALA A 319 7.55 6.71 -8.68
N ARG A 320 7.10 7.84 -9.26
CA ARG A 320 5.78 8.40 -8.93
C ARG A 320 4.66 7.46 -9.36
N TYR A 321 4.70 6.99 -10.60
CA TYR A 321 3.69 6.12 -11.20
C TYR A 321 4.23 4.71 -11.45
N GLY A 322 3.37 3.71 -11.28
CA GLY A 322 3.65 2.30 -11.54
C GLY A 322 2.41 1.57 -12.03
N GLN A 323 2.36 0.25 -11.86
CA GLN A 323 1.11 -0.49 -11.93
C GLN A 323 0.48 -0.51 -10.52
N PRO A 324 -0.72 0.07 -10.34
CA PRO A 324 -1.39 0.08 -9.04
C PRO A 324 -1.72 -1.33 -8.54
N GLY A 325 -1.70 -1.50 -7.23
CA GLY A 325 -1.98 -2.75 -6.52
C GLY A 325 -1.70 -2.58 -5.03
N ASP A 326 -1.81 -3.65 -4.25
CA ASP A 326 -1.46 -3.61 -2.81
C ASP A 326 -0.01 -3.17 -2.57
N THR A 327 0.88 -3.55 -3.48
CA THR A 327 2.15 -2.86 -3.74
C THR A 327 2.06 -2.19 -5.10
N MET A 328 2.63 -0.98 -5.25
CA MET A 328 2.77 -0.38 -6.57
C MET A 328 3.94 -1.05 -7.29
N ASN A 329 3.68 -1.81 -8.36
CA ASN A 329 4.73 -2.47 -9.13
C ASN A 329 5.46 -1.47 -10.02
N LEU A 330 6.79 -1.50 -9.97
CA LEU A 330 7.68 -0.60 -10.70
C LEU A 330 8.54 -1.38 -11.71
N ASP A 331 8.84 -0.77 -12.85
CA ASP A 331 9.93 -1.21 -13.72
C ASP A 331 11.26 -0.99 -12.98
N SER A 332 12.18 -1.96 -13.09
CA SER A 332 13.43 -1.94 -12.33
C SER A 332 14.36 -0.77 -12.69
N ARG A 333 14.14 -0.10 -13.83
CA ARG A 333 14.87 1.10 -14.28
C ARG A 333 14.12 2.41 -14.01
N GLN A 334 13.08 2.39 -13.17
CA GLN A 334 12.51 3.64 -12.64
C GLN A 334 13.39 4.18 -11.52
N ILE A 335 13.61 5.50 -11.52
CA ILE A 335 14.47 6.17 -10.54
C ILE A 335 13.63 6.59 -9.34
N GLY A 336 13.78 5.88 -8.22
CA GLY A 336 13.03 6.12 -6.99
C GLY A 336 13.65 7.15 -6.07
N LEU A 337 13.97 8.35 -6.56
CA LEU A 337 14.45 9.46 -5.73
C LEU A 337 13.27 10.37 -5.35
N PHE A 338 13.05 10.56 -4.05
CA PHE A 338 11.85 11.14 -3.42
C PHE A 338 10.60 10.26 -3.51
N ASP A 339 9.61 10.59 -2.67
CA ASP A 339 8.29 9.95 -2.65
C ASP A 339 7.21 11.05 -2.53
N PRO A 340 6.11 10.99 -3.31
CA PRO A 340 5.10 12.04 -3.36
C PRO A 340 4.24 12.13 -2.09
N THR A 341 4.42 11.20 -1.14
CA THR A 341 3.78 11.25 0.18
C THR A 341 4.74 11.64 1.30
N SER A 342 5.97 12.02 0.94
CA SER A 342 7.04 12.37 1.87
C SER A 342 7.34 13.87 1.83
N HIS A 343 6.34 14.70 2.13
CA HIS A 343 6.49 16.15 2.13
C HIS A 343 7.20 16.68 3.38
N LEU A 344 7.95 17.76 3.19
CA LEU A 344 8.39 18.62 4.29
C LEU A 344 7.20 19.49 4.73
N THR A 345 6.55 19.09 5.82
CA THR A 345 5.36 19.78 6.35
C THR A 345 5.60 20.28 7.77
N ARG A 346 5.14 21.51 8.07
CA ARG A 346 5.26 22.17 9.38
C ARG A 346 6.71 22.29 9.88
N VAL A 347 7.63 22.58 8.97
CA VAL A 347 9.03 22.80 9.31
C VAL A 347 9.18 24.19 9.96
N ALA A 348 9.91 24.24 11.06
CA ALA A 348 10.25 25.49 11.76
C ALA A 348 11.76 25.74 11.78
N SER A 349 12.57 24.69 11.63
CA SER A 349 14.02 24.77 11.55
C SER A 349 14.59 23.58 10.78
N ALA A 350 15.80 23.73 10.25
CA ALA A 350 16.53 22.62 9.66
C ALA A 350 18.03 22.71 9.93
N THR A 351 18.67 21.54 9.96
CA THR A 351 20.11 21.38 10.07
C THR A 351 20.66 20.84 8.75
N LEU A 352 21.77 21.41 8.26
CA LEU A 352 22.51 20.90 7.11
C LEU A 352 24.00 21.22 7.29
N GLY A 353 24.86 20.21 7.15
CA GLY A 353 26.24 20.29 7.64
C GLY A 353 26.26 20.60 9.15
N ASP A 354 27.11 21.53 9.55
CA ASP A 354 27.27 21.96 10.95
C ASP A 354 26.32 23.12 11.35
N LEU A 355 25.43 23.56 10.46
CA LEU A 355 24.58 24.73 10.65
C LEU A 355 23.13 24.32 10.90
N THR A 356 22.50 25.01 11.85
CA THR A 356 21.05 24.94 12.11
C THR A 356 20.43 26.32 11.88
N LEU A 357 19.43 26.39 11.01
CA LEU A 357 18.73 27.63 10.66
C LEU A 357 17.24 27.51 10.98
N LEU A 358 16.64 28.63 11.38
CA LEU A 358 15.20 28.78 11.53
C LEU A 358 14.58 29.15 10.19
N GLY A 359 13.48 28.52 9.82
CA GLY A 359 12.84 28.78 8.55
C GLY A 359 11.74 27.78 8.21
N ASP A 360 10.88 28.21 7.29
CA ASP A 360 9.91 27.34 6.64
C ASP A 360 10.54 26.75 5.38
N TYR A 361 10.72 25.43 5.38
CA TYR A 361 11.26 24.65 4.27
C TYR A 361 10.15 23.76 3.71
N GLN A 362 9.86 23.92 2.42
CA GLN A 362 8.78 23.23 1.72
C GLN A 362 9.35 22.40 0.56
N GLY A 363 8.65 21.33 0.21
CA GLY A 363 9.05 20.42 -0.88
C GLY A 363 9.00 18.97 -0.45
N MET A 364 9.91 18.16 -0.98
CA MET A 364 10.03 16.73 -0.70
C MET A 364 11.17 16.48 0.30
N ALA A 365 10.93 15.60 1.26
CA ALA A 365 11.97 15.10 2.15
C ALA A 365 12.87 14.10 1.41
N GLY A 366 14.16 14.07 1.75
CA GLY A 366 15.13 13.14 1.20
C GLY A 366 14.81 11.69 1.58
N VAL A 367 14.15 10.97 0.69
CA VAL A 367 13.88 9.53 0.77
C VAL A 367 14.12 8.89 -0.59
N SER A 368 14.44 7.59 -0.63
CA SER A 368 14.64 6.89 -1.88
C SER A 368 14.36 5.40 -1.78
N LEU A 369 13.91 4.81 -2.89
CA LEU A 369 13.83 3.37 -3.09
C LEU A 369 15.20 2.84 -3.52
N ALA A 370 15.76 1.94 -2.72
CA ALA A 370 17.07 1.35 -3.00
C ALA A 370 17.08 -0.16 -2.81
N GLY A 371 16.07 -0.83 -3.36
CA GLY A 371 15.94 -2.29 -3.34
C GLY A 371 14.99 -2.84 -4.40
N LEU A 372 14.86 -4.18 -4.39
CA LEU A 372 13.89 -4.92 -5.17
C LEU A 372 12.49 -4.65 -4.59
N ASN A 373 11.60 -4.07 -5.40
CA ASN A 373 10.24 -3.64 -5.05
C ASN A 373 9.32 -4.81 -4.63
N SER A 374 9.60 -5.41 -3.48
CA SER A 374 8.86 -6.50 -2.84
C SER A 374 8.54 -6.13 -1.39
N PRO A 375 7.28 -6.23 -0.94
CA PRO A 375 6.91 -5.92 0.44
C PRO A 375 7.25 -7.04 1.42
N VAL A 376 7.69 -8.22 0.96
CA VAL A 376 7.90 -9.38 1.84
C VAL A 376 9.31 -9.92 1.75
N PHE A 377 9.86 -10.02 0.54
CA PHE A 377 11.22 -10.52 0.33
C PHE A 377 12.04 -9.51 -0.49
N PRO A 378 12.18 -8.25 -0.01
CA PRO A 378 13.00 -7.28 -0.69
C PRO A 378 14.48 -7.68 -0.62
N THR A 379 15.21 -7.29 -1.66
CA THR A 379 16.66 -7.35 -1.69
C THR A 379 17.17 -5.92 -1.72
N ALA A 380 17.89 -5.49 -0.69
CA ALA A 380 18.55 -4.18 -0.70
C ALA A 380 19.61 -4.13 -1.82
N GLN A 381 19.55 -3.11 -2.66
CA GLN A 381 20.45 -2.91 -3.81
C GLN A 381 21.43 -1.75 -3.61
N GLY A 382 21.18 -0.91 -2.61
CA GLY A 382 22.02 0.22 -2.27
C GLY A 382 21.92 0.63 -0.81
N THR A 383 22.74 1.60 -0.44
CA THR A 383 22.70 2.30 0.85
C THR A 383 22.27 3.74 0.65
N THR A 384 21.73 4.35 1.70
CA THR A 384 21.23 5.73 1.68
C THR A 384 21.85 6.54 2.79
N GLU A 385 22.22 7.78 2.51
CA GLU A 385 22.74 8.74 3.48
C GLU A 385 21.84 9.98 3.48
N PRO A 386 21.09 10.26 4.56
CA PRO A 386 20.31 11.49 4.66
C PRO A 386 21.26 12.70 4.81
N LEU A 387 20.96 13.77 4.08
CA LEU A 387 21.69 15.04 4.15
C LEU A 387 20.84 16.08 4.89
N GLY A 388 21.25 16.37 6.12
CA GLY A 388 20.54 17.28 7.00
C GLY A 388 19.22 16.73 7.53
N GLN A 389 18.54 17.52 8.36
CA GLN A 389 17.29 17.13 9.01
C GLN A 389 16.41 18.35 9.26
N ALA A 390 15.15 18.29 8.85
CA ALA A 390 14.13 19.28 9.17
C ALA A 390 13.42 18.92 10.48
N TYR A 391 12.95 19.94 11.21
CA TYR A 391 12.25 19.81 12.49
C TYR A 391 11.04 20.74 12.56
N ASP A 392 10.02 20.34 13.31
CA ASP A 392 8.90 21.22 13.65
C ASP A 392 9.20 22.11 14.87
N SER A 393 8.24 22.95 15.26
CA SER A 393 8.39 23.87 16.39
C SER A 393 8.55 23.19 17.77
N LEU A 394 8.34 21.88 17.86
CA LEU A 394 8.55 21.08 19.06
C LEU A 394 9.87 20.28 18.99
N GLY A 395 10.68 20.48 17.96
CA GLY A 395 11.95 19.78 17.75
C GLY A 395 11.79 18.35 17.23
N ARG A 396 10.60 17.97 16.74
CA ARG A 396 10.37 16.62 16.18
C ARG A 396 10.81 16.57 14.72
N PRO A 397 11.43 15.48 14.26
CA PRO A 397 11.91 15.37 12.88
C PRO A 397 10.76 15.41 11.86
N ARG A 398 10.98 16.10 10.73
CA ARG A 398 10.06 16.23 9.59
C ARG A 398 10.62 15.69 8.27
N GLY A 399 11.77 15.02 8.33
CA GLY A 399 12.46 14.40 7.18
C GLY A 399 13.76 15.11 6.81
N ALA A 400 14.64 14.41 6.08
CA ALA A 400 15.91 14.98 5.62
C ALA A 400 15.70 16.06 4.55
N LEU A 401 16.59 17.05 4.47
CA LEU A 401 16.54 18.07 3.42
C LEU A 401 17.02 17.53 2.07
N GLY A 402 17.98 16.60 2.10
CA GLY A 402 18.46 15.87 0.95
C GLY A 402 18.83 14.43 1.28
N ILE A 403 19.29 13.70 0.28
CA ILE A 403 19.68 12.29 0.40
C ILE A 403 20.74 11.96 -0.66
N LEU A 404 21.67 11.06 -0.33
CA LEU A 404 22.51 10.34 -1.28
C LEU A 404 22.13 8.86 -1.26
N VAL A 405 22.27 8.21 -2.41
CA VAL A 405 21.97 6.79 -2.60
C VAL A 405 23.10 6.18 -3.42
N GLN A 406 23.75 5.13 -2.92
CA GLN A 406 24.81 4.44 -3.65
C GLN A 406 24.44 2.97 -3.85
N PHE A 407 24.54 2.50 -5.10
CA PHE A 407 24.10 1.16 -5.49
C PHE A 407 25.28 0.20 -5.58
N TYR A 408 25.18 -0.92 -4.88
CA TYR A 408 26.13 -2.03 -4.96
C TYR A 408 25.59 -3.21 -5.76
N ALA A 409 24.28 -3.24 -6.05
CA ALA A 409 23.60 -4.28 -6.83
C ALA A 409 22.44 -3.70 -7.66
N GLY A 410 21.74 -4.57 -8.39
CA GLY A 410 20.61 -4.19 -9.23
C GLY A 410 21.01 -3.54 -10.55
N PRO A 411 20.04 -2.95 -11.30
CA PRO A 411 20.28 -2.37 -12.63
C PRO A 411 21.16 -1.13 -12.62
N TYR A 412 21.41 -0.54 -11.44
CA TYR A 412 22.24 0.63 -11.25
C TYR A 412 23.50 0.34 -10.43
N ALA A 413 23.92 -0.92 -10.32
CA ALA A 413 25.12 -1.29 -9.58
C ALA A 413 26.34 -0.45 -10.01
N GLY A 414 26.98 0.21 -9.04
CA GLY A 414 28.08 1.14 -9.26
C GLY A 414 27.68 2.60 -9.44
N GLY A 415 26.41 2.89 -9.76
CA GLY A 415 25.87 4.24 -9.89
C GLY A 415 25.45 4.85 -8.55
N ALA A 416 25.15 6.15 -8.57
CA ALA A 416 24.69 6.87 -7.39
C ALA A 416 23.68 7.97 -7.72
N TRP A 417 22.74 8.21 -6.82
CA TRP A 417 21.75 9.28 -6.92
C TRP A 417 21.91 10.22 -5.74
N GLY A 418 21.51 11.47 -5.92
CA GLY A 418 21.36 12.39 -4.82
C GLY A 418 20.31 13.44 -5.14
N GLY A 419 19.77 14.07 -4.11
CA GLY A 419 18.97 15.26 -4.32
C GLY A 419 18.58 16.00 -3.06
N PHE A 420 18.19 17.26 -3.25
CA PHE A 420 17.59 18.12 -2.24
C PHE A 420 16.20 18.52 -2.72
N GLY A 421 15.17 18.12 -1.96
CA GLY A 421 13.78 18.24 -2.40
C GLY A 421 13.12 19.56 -2.05
N VAL A 422 13.84 20.50 -1.42
CA VAL A 422 13.33 21.83 -1.07
C VAL A 422 13.03 22.64 -2.34
N THR A 423 11.85 23.26 -2.41
CA THR A 423 11.38 23.98 -3.60
C THR A 423 11.29 25.49 -3.41
N ASN A 424 11.25 25.97 -2.17
CA ASN A 424 10.94 27.37 -1.84
C ASN A 424 12.17 28.21 -1.43
N ARG A 425 13.36 27.61 -1.32
CA ARG A 425 14.61 28.27 -0.87
C ARG A 425 15.84 27.65 -1.50
N ASP A 426 16.77 28.49 -1.95
CA ASP A 426 18.11 28.06 -2.36
C ASP A 426 18.93 27.74 -1.12
N LEU A 427 19.10 26.44 -0.83
CA LEU A 427 19.85 25.99 0.35
C LEU A 427 21.33 26.40 0.33
N PHE A 428 21.89 26.70 -0.85
CA PHE A 428 23.33 26.91 -1.06
C PHE A 428 23.70 28.37 -1.34
N ALA A 429 22.74 29.28 -1.14
CA ALA A 429 23.00 30.71 -1.08
C ALA A 429 23.90 31.05 0.11
N ASP A 430 24.69 32.12 -0.02
CA ASP A 430 25.65 32.53 1.00
C ASP A 430 24.96 32.99 2.31
N ASP A 431 23.69 33.38 2.25
CA ASP A 431 22.86 33.77 3.40
C ASP A 431 21.97 32.63 3.95
N GLU A 432 22.06 31.42 3.39
CA GLU A 432 21.44 30.19 3.90
C GLU A 432 22.52 29.24 4.46
N PHE A 433 22.67 28.01 3.96
CA PHE A 433 23.65 27.04 4.47
C PHE A 433 25.03 27.14 3.78
N GLY A 434 25.17 28.02 2.79
CA GLY A 434 26.40 28.16 2.00
C GLY A 434 26.65 26.99 1.05
N LEU A 435 27.73 27.08 0.28
CA LEU A 435 28.03 26.11 -0.78
C LEU A 435 28.57 24.76 -0.26
N ASP A 436 29.16 24.74 0.94
CA ASP A 436 29.93 23.59 1.44
C ASP A 436 29.12 22.28 1.48
N PRO A 437 27.85 22.24 1.91
CA PRO A 437 27.06 21.00 1.86
C PRO A 437 26.87 20.46 0.44
N LEU A 438 26.76 21.33 -0.57
CA LEU A 438 26.70 20.91 -1.98
C LEU A 438 28.05 20.35 -2.43
N LEU A 439 29.16 20.98 -2.03
CA LEU A 439 30.50 20.51 -2.35
C LEU A 439 30.79 19.14 -1.75
N GLU A 440 30.37 18.90 -0.51
CA GLU A 440 30.49 17.61 0.16
C GLU A 440 29.70 16.52 -0.59
N ALA A 441 28.44 16.81 -0.95
CA ALA A 441 27.63 15.89 -1.74
C ALA A 441 28.29 15.57 -3.10
N CYS A 442 28.81 16.58 -3.80
CA CYS A 442 29.55 16.38 -5.05
C CYS A 442 30.82 15.55 -4.84
N ASP A 443 31.61 15.81 -3.79
CA ASP A 443 32.82 15.04 -3.49
C ASP A 443 32.49 13.56 -3.22
N LYS A 444 31.44 13.28 -2.44
CA LYS A 444 30.99 11.91 -2.17
C LYS A 444 30.59 11.18 -3.45
N LEU A 445 29.82 11.83 -4.32
CA LEU A 445 29.40 11.26 -5.61
C LEU A 445 30.59 11.08 -6.57
N VAL A 446 31.54 12.02 -6.64
CA VAL A 446 32.72 11.89 -7.51
C VAL A 446 33.67 10.81 -7.02
N ARG A 447 34.03 10.82 -5.73
CA ARG A 447 34.93 9.83 -5.15
C ARG A 447 34.31 8.44 -5.21
N GLY A 448 32.99 8.33 -5.10
CA GLY A 448 32.27 7.06 -5.21
C GLY A 448 32.74 6.02 -4.18
N VAL A 449 33.34 6.46 -3.08
CA VAL A 449 33.78 5.61 -1.97
C VAL A 449 32.72 5.67 -0.88
N TYR A 450 32.17 4.54 -0.49
CA TYR A 450 31.14 4.47 0.54
C TYR A 450 31.20 3.15 1.31
N LEU A 451 30.58 3.16 2.47
CA LEU A 451 30.43 1.99 3.32
C LEU A 451 29.09 1.32 3.02
N GLY A 452 29.11 0.02 2.78
CA GLY A 452 27.91 -0.80 2.67
C GLY A 452 27.24 -1.07 4.03
N PRO A 453 26.18 -1.91 4.02
CA PRO A 453 25.54 -2.35 5.24
C PRO A 453 26.55 -3.00 6.20
N LEU A 454 26.50 -2.57 7.47
CA LEU A 454 27.24 -3.17 8.56
C LEU A 454 26.42 -4.33 9.14
N THR A 455 27.02 -5.52 9.23
CA THR A 455 26.38 -6.71 9.78
C THR A 455 27.10 -7.18 11.03
N ALA A 456 26.34 -7.74 11.98
CA ALA A 456 26.84 -8.46 13.14
C ALA A 456 26.21 -9.85 13.14
N THR A 457 27.05 -10.88 12.96
CA THR A 457 26.59 -12.27 12.83
C THR A 457 27.18 -13.13 13.95
N PRO A 458 26.35 -13.86 14.71
CA PRO A 458 24.90 -13.94 14.62
C PRO A 458 24.18 -12.68 15.16
N ALA A 459 22.95 -12.42 14.69
CA ALA A 459 22.10 -11.33 15.23
C ALA A 459 21.79 -11.50 16.73
N ARG A 460 21.83 -12.75 17.21
CA ARG A 460 21.76 -13.12 18.63
C ARG A 460 22.91 -14.07 18.99
N ALA A 461 23.74 -13.63 19.93
CA ALA A 461 24.87 -14.37 20.48
C ALA A 461 24.57 -14.88 21.90
N ASN A 462 25.12 -16.03 22.26
CA ASN A 462 25.20 -16.49 23.65
C ASN A 462 26.26 -15.66 24.40
N PRO A 463 26.19 -15.59 25.74
CA PRO A 463 27.22 -14.93 26.54
C PRO A 463 28.62 -15.48 26.24
N GLY A 464 29.55 -14.59 25.88
CA GLY A 464 30.92 -14.97 25.49
C GLY A 464 31.09 -15.62 24.11
N GLU A 465 30.03 -15.79 23.31
CA GLU A 465 30.14 -16.23 21.92
C GLU A 465 30.84 -15.16 21.06
N THR A 466 31.59 -15.60 20.05
CA THR A 466 32.21 -14.69 19.09
C THR A 466 31.15 -14.16 18.13
N VAL A 467 31.16 -12.85 17.88
CA VAL A 467 30.32 -12.18 16.89
C VAL A 467 31.20 -11.59 15.81
N THR A 468 30.98 -11.99 14.56
CA THR A 468 31.70 -11.44 13.42
C THR A 468 30.99 -10.17 12.94
N LEU A 469 31.71 -9.06 13.01
CA LEU A 469 31.29 -7.75 12.51
C LEU A 469 31.85 -7.59 11.10
N SER A 470 31.01 -7.27 10.11
CA SER A 470 31.46 -7.13 8.73
C SER A 470 30.84 -5.93 8.04
N ALA A 471 31.65 -5.17 7.31
CA ALA A 471 31.18 -4.14 6.40
C ALA A 471 32.03 -4.16 5.12
N THR A 472 31.40 -3.83 3.99
CA THR A 472 32.10 -3.72 2.71
C THR A 472 32.37 -2.26 2.40
N VAL A 473 33.62 -1.93 2.08
CA VAL A 473 33.99 -0.65 1.48
C VAL A 473 33.95 -0.81 -0.02
N TYR A 474 33.21 0.07 -0.69
CA TYR A 474 33.08 0.09 -2.13
C TYR A 474 33.90 1.26 -2.69
N ASN A 475 34.59 1.06 -3.80
CA ASN A 475 35.18 2.14 -4.58
C ASN A 475 34.61 2.14 -6.01
N ARG A 476 33.60 2.97 -6.25
CA ARG A 476 33.01 3.22 -7.58
C ARG A 476 33.56 4.49 -8.25
N GLY A 477 34.56 5.11 -7.61
CA GLY A 477 35.32 6.22 -8.17
C GLY A 477 36.31 5.77 -9.23
N ARG A 478 36.88 6.75 -9.94
CA ARG A 478 37.93 6.51 -10.95
C ARG A 478 39.34 6.47 -10.37
N ARG A 479 39.50 6.71 -9.08
CA ARG A 479 40.79 6.87 -8.41
C ARG A 479 40.93 5.79 -7.34
N PRO A 480 42.16 5.29 -7.11
CA PRO A 480 42.43 4.51 -5.92
C PRO A 480 42.04 5.29 -4.65
N ALA A 481 41.56 4.58 -3.64
CA ALA A 481 41.13 5.15 -2.38
C ALA A 481 41.93 4.56 -1.23
N ASN A 482 42.57 5.42 -0.42
CA ASN A 482 43.16 5.02 0.86
C ASN A 482 42.16 5.32 1.97
N ALA A 483 41.49 4.28 2.43
CA ALA A 483 40.47 4.39 3.44
C ALA A 483 40.91 3.71 4.74
N GLN A 484 40.27 4.10 5.84
CA GLN A 484 40.34 3.37 7.09
C GLN A 484 38.92 3.21 7.62
N VAL A 485 38.57 1.99 8.03
CA VAL A 485 37.31 1.74 8.74
C VAL A 485 37.61 1.50 10.20
N ARG A 486 37.03 2.34 11.05
CA ARG A 486 37.03 2.17 12.49
C ARG A 486 35.77 1.45 12.91
N PHE A 487 35.91 0.25 13.46
CA PHE A 487 34.82 -0.49 14.07
C PHE A 487 34.86 -0.30 15.59
N THR A 488 33.69 -0.03 16.17
CA THR A 488 33.51 0.09 17.62
C THR A 488 32.36 -0.78 18.09
N SER A 489 32.59 -1.56 19.14
CA SER A 489 31.57 -2.42 19.77
C SER A 489 31.94 -2.74 21.22
N GLY A 490 31.19 -2.22 22.19
CA GLY A 490 31.56 -2.33 23.60
C GLY A 490 32.97 -1.78 23.87
N LEU A 491 33.91 -2.65 24.28
CA LEU A 491 35.32 -2.29 24.49
C LEU A 491 36.18 -2.39 23.21
N LEU A 492 35.64 -2.97 22.13
CA LEU A 492 36.32 -3.07 20.85
C LEU A 492 36.41 -1.67 20.21
N ASN A 493 37.62 -1.29 19.81
CA ASN A 493 37.89 -0.12 18.99
C ASN A 493 39.08 -0.46 18.08
N ARG A 494 38.79 -0.82 16.83
CA ARG A 494 39.79 -1.29 15.88
C ARG A 494 39.71 -0.48 14.60
N VAL A 495 40.87 -0.04 14.13
CA VAL A 495 41.03 0.65 12.86
C VAL A 495 41.67 -0.32 11.87
N VAL A 496 41.01 -0.51 10.73
CA VAL A 496 41.49 -1.37 9.65
C VAL A 496 41.75 -0.49 8.43
N PRO A 497 43.03 -0.30 8.02
CA PRO A 497 43.34 0.39 6.78
C PRO A 497 43.00 -0.50 5.58
N VAL A 498 42.51 0.10 4.51
CA VAL A 498 42.19 -0.56 3.25
C VAL A 498 42.53 0.36 2.09
N THR A 499 43.22 -0.18 1.08
CA THR A 499 43.47 0.53 -0.17
C THR A 499 42.69 -0.19 -1.26
N LEU A 500 41.80 0.53 -1.93
CA LEU A 500 40.95 -0.01 -2.99
C LEU A 500 41.33 0.58 -4.34
N ALA A 501 41.51 -0.26 -5.35
CA ALA A 501 41.55 0.15 -6.74
C ALA A 501 40.16 0.65 -7.21
N PRO A 502 40.09 1.43 -8.32
CA PRO A 502 38.83 1.75 -8.96
C PRO A 502 38.02 0.49 -9.29
N GLY A 503 36.74 0.45 -8.89
CA GLY A 503 35.84 -0.68 -9.10
C GLY A 503 35.97 -1.81 -8.07
N GLU A 504 36.91 -1.72 -7.12
CA GLU A 504 37.14 -2.75 -6.11
C GLU A 504 36.17 -2.64 -4.93
N ASP A 505 35.76 -3.81 -4.43
CA ASP A 505 34.96 -3.97 -3.22
C ASP A 505 35.79 -4.78 -2.23
N THR A 506 35.91 -4.31 -0.99
CA THR A 506 36.63 -5.04 0.06
C THR A 506 35.75 -5.19 1.29
N THR A 507 35.42 -6.44 1.62
CA THR A 507 34.77 -6.77 2.89
C THR A 507 35.81 -6.85 3.99
N LEU A 508 35.61 -6.04 5.02
CA LEU A 508 36.40 -6.06 6.24
C LEU A 508 35.59 -6.77 7.31
N SER A 509 36.20 -7.76 7.94
CA SER A 509 35.58 -8.53 9.02
C SER A 509 36.46 -8.53 10.26
N MET A 510 35.83 -8.51 11.43
CA MET A 510 36.50 -8.69 12.70
C MET A 510 35.62 -9.38 13.71
N ASP A 511 36.27 -10.07 14.64
CA ASP A 511 35.59 -10.76 15.71
C ASP A 511 35.53 -9.89 16.96
N GLY A 512 34.31 -9.65 17.42
CA GLY A 512 34.00 -9.12 18.75
C GLY A 512 33.64 -10.26 19.70
N ALA A 513 33.86 -10.06 21.00
CA ALA A 513 33.36 -10.95 22.02
C ALA A 513 32.00 -10.44 22.52
N ALA A 514 30.97 -11.30 22.50
CA ALA A 514 29.71 -11.00 23.14
C ALA A 514 29.91 -10.77 24.65
N GLY A 515 29.21 -9.77 25.19
CA GLY A 515 29.18 -9.49 26.62
C GLY A 515 28.45 -10.57 27.43
N LEU A 516 27.92 -10.18 28.59
CA LEU A 516 27.16 -11.11 29.44
C LEU A 516 25.68 -11.17 29.07
N GLU A 517 25.04 -10.03 28.79
CA GLU A 517 23.64 -9.94 28.41
C GLU A 517 23.37 -8.52 27.85
N GLY A 518 22.39 -8.37 26.96
CA GLY A 518 21.90 -7.06 26.55
C GLY A 518 21.93 -6.83 25.04
N ILE A 519 21.91 -5.55 24.67
CA ILE A 519 22.04 -5.08 23.29
C ILE A 519 23.44 -4.48 23.18
N THR A 520 24.19 -4.88 22.16
CA THR A 520 25.51 -4.33 21.89
C THR A 520 25.47 -3.54 20.59
N ALA A 521 25.68 -2.22 20.70
CA ALA A 521 25.84 -1.34 19.55
C ALA A 521 27.15 -1.63 18.80
N VAL A 522 27.07 -1.54 17.48
CA VAL A 522 28.20 -1.69 16.58
C VAL A 522 28.16 -0.52 15.60
N GLU A 523 29.26 0.22 15.53
CA GLU A 523 29.44 1.28 14.54
C GLU A 523 30.66 0.96 13.68
N ALA A 524 30.58 1.31 12.40
CA ALA A 524 31.70 1.35 11.49
C ALA A 524 31.78 2.75 10.87
N ARG A 525 32.90 3.43 11.09
CA ARG A 525 33.16 4.78 10.56
C ARG A 525 34.24 4.70 9.49
N LEU A 526 33.87 5.08 8.28
CA LEU A 526 34.77 5.20 7.15
C LEU A 526 35.43 6.58 7.20
N SER A 527 36.75 6.58 7.07
CA SER A 527 37.54 7.77 6.80
C SER A 527 38.32 7.59 5.50
N LEU A 528 38.43 8.66 4.73
CA LEU A 528 39.15 8.72 3.46
C LEU A 528 40.26 9.75 3.60
N ASP A 529 41.51 9.34 3.39
CA ASP A 529 42.66 10.24 3.55
C ASP A 529 42.65 10.96 4.93
N GLU A 530 42.27 10.24 6.00
CA GLU A 530 42.10 10.70 7.40
C GLU A 530 40.90 11.62 7.68
N VAL A 531 40.05 11.92 6.68
CA VAL A 531 38.83 12.72 6.84
C VAL A 531 37.61 11.82 7.06
N PRO A 532 36.72 12.11 8.03
CA PRO A 532 35.45 11.39 8.16
C PRO A 532 34.66 11.41 6.85
N TRP A 533 34.14 10.26 6.43
CA TRP A 533 33.56 10.10 5.10
C TRP A 533 32.18 9.47 5.08
N GLY A 534 31.93 8.50 5.96
CA GLY A 534 30.64 7.85 6.09
C GLY A 534 30.58 6.96 7.31
N GLU A 535 29.37 6.54 7.67
CA GLU A 535 29.13 5.69 8.82
C GLU A 535 28.03 4.67 8.54
N ALA A 536 28.11 3.55 9.22
CA ALA A 536 27.07 2.54 9.27
C ALA A 536 26.96 2.03 10.71
N ALA A 537 25.76 1.66 11.12
CA ALA A 537 25.48 1.14 12.45
C ALA A 537 24.62 -0.12 12.37
N THR A 538 24.79 -0.98 13.35
CA THR A 538 23.92 -2.13 13.61
C THR A 538 23.99 -2.49 15.09
N GLU A 539 23.23 -3.49 15.51
CA GLU A 539 23.26 -4.06 16.85
C GLU A 539 23.28 -5.58 16.77
N PHE A 540 23.69 -6.22 17.86
CA PHE A 540 23.39 -7.63 18.10
C PHE A 540 22.92 -7.82 19.54
N VAL A 541 22.10 -8.84 19.76
CA VAL A 541 21.57 -9.23 21.06
C VAL A 541 22.50 -10.26 21.69
N VAL A 542 22.77 -10.13 23.00
CA VAL A 542 23.43 -11.16 23.81
C VAL A 542 22.41 -11.72 24.78
N TRP A 543 22.00 -12.96 24.57
CA TRP A 543 20.97 -13.63 25.36
C TRP A 543 21.09 -15.16 25.27
N ASP A 544 20.88 -15.84 26.40
CA ASP A 544 20.64 -17.28 26.45
C ASP A 544 19.13 -17.51 26.34
N PRO A 545 18.62 -18.11 25.24
CA PRO A 545 17.20 -18.29 25.02
C PRO A 545 16.53 -19.26 26.01
N THR A 546 17.31 -20.03 26.77
CA THR A 546 16.77 -20.88 27.85
C THR A 546 16.51 -20.08 29.14
N ALA A 547 17.12 -18.89 29.28
CA ALA A 547 16.88 -18.00 30.39
C ALA A 547 15.57 -17.22 30.21
N PRO A 548 14.78 -17.02 31.28
CA PRO A 548 13.61 -16.15 31.22
C PRO A 548 13.99 -14.73 30.78
N VAL A 549 13.18 -14.13 29.91
CA VAL A 549 13.29 -12.72 29.54
C VAL A 549 12.20 -11.93 30.24
N ALA A 550 12.55 -10.79 30.84
CA ALA A 550 11.58 -9.89 31.44
C ALA A 550 10.72 -9.25 30.33
N GLY A 551 9.41 -9.28 30.52
CA GLY A 551 8.47 -8.76 29.53
C GLY A 551 7.08 -8.59 30.11
N ARG A 552 6.15 -8.15 29.27
CA ARG A 552 4.77 -7.90 29.66
C ARG A 552 4.02 -9.23 29.78
N GLN A 553 3.54 -9.56 30.98
CA GLN A 553 2.74 -10.76 31.21
C GLN A 553 1.36 -10.61 30.58
N ILE A 554 1.02 -11.55 29.69
CA ILE A 554 -0.30 -11.66 29.11
C ILE A 554 -1.06 -12.86 29.67
N GLY A 555 -2.38 -12.79 29.63
CA GLY A 555 -3.25 -13.90 29.98
C GLY A 555 -4.63 -13.73 29.38
N TRP A 556 -5.53 -14.67 29.61
CA TRP A 556 -6.88 -14.65 29.06
C TRP A 556 -7.93 -14.68 30.18
N GLN A 557 -8.89 -13.75 30.15
CA GLN A 557 -10.00 -13.73 31.11
C GLN A 557 -11.25 -13.12 30.49
N GLY A 558 -12.36 -13.86 30.55
CA GLY A 558 -13.70 -13.33 30.24
C GLY A 558 -13.82 -12.70 28.84
N ASN A 559 -13.29 -13.36 27.81
CA ASN A 559 -13.21 -12.90 26.42
C ASN A 559 -12.19 -11.78 26.12
N TYR A 560 -11.32 -11.43 27.07
CA TYR A 560 -10.33 -10.39 26.89
C TYR A 560 -8.91 -10.87 27.21
N MET A 561 -7.96 -10.26 26.51
CA MET A 561 -6.57 -10.29 26.91
C MET A 561 -6.39 -9.51 28.22
N THR A 562 -5.58 -10.05 29.11
CA THR A 562 -5.18 -9.40 30.36
C THR A 562 -3.73 -9.00 30.29
N ILE A 563 -3.40 -7.82 30.81
CA ILE A 563 -2.03 -7.38 31.05
C ILE A 563 -1.82 -7.33 32.56
N ASN A 564 -0.89 -8.13 33.07
CA ASN A 564 -0.65 -8.28 34.51
C ASN A 564 -1.95 -8.59 35.29
N GLY A 565 -2.83 -9.43 34.72
CA GLY A 565 -4.10 -9.84 35.33
C GLY A 565 -5.27 -8.86 35.17
N ARG A 566 -5.07 -7.70 34.51
CA ARG A 566 -6.15 -6.74 34.24
C ARG A 566 -6.65 -6.85 32.79
N PRO A 567 -7.94 -7.12 32.52
CA PRO A 567 -8.51 -7.04 31.17
C PRO A 567 -8.14 -5.70 30.52
N THR A 568 -7.60 -5.74 29.31
CA THR A 568 -7.08 -4.54 28.64
C THR A 568 -7.35 -4.61 27.15
N PHE A 569 -7.89 -3.53 26.58
CA PHE A 569 -7.97 -3.37 25.14
C PHE A 569 -6.58 -3.06 24.56
N LEU A 570 -6.14 -3.84 23.59
CA LEU A 570 -4.80 -3.75 23.02
C LEU A 570 -4.81 -3.12 21.63
N THR A 571 -3.88 -2.21 21.40
CA THR A 571 -3.63 -1.66 20.08
C THR A 571 -2.27 -2.10 19.59
N GLY A 572 -2.09 -2.09 18.28
CA GLY A 572 -0.86 -2.55 17.68
C GLY A 572 -0.84 -2.32 16.17
N THR A 573 0.05 -3.04 15.53
CA THR A 573 0.30 -2.91 14.11
C THR A 573 0.87 -4.20 13.55
N ASN A 574 0.94 -4.27 12.23
CA ASN A 574 1.46 -5.39 11.50
C ASN A 574 2.76 -5.02 10.75
N GLN A 575 3.58 -6.04 10.48
CA GLN A 575 4.74 -6.01 9.60
C GLN A 575 4.85 -7.33 8.82
N THR A 576 5.51 -7.31 7.66
CA THR A 576 5.69 -8.49 6.80
C THR A 576 6.95 -9.29 7.14
N GLY A 577 7.17 -10.37 6.38
CA GLY A 577 8.40 -11.17 6.37
C GLY A 577 9.67 -10.41 5.99
N VAL A 578 9.58 -9.10 5.66
CA VAL A 578 10.73 -8.22 5.44
C VAL A 578 11.73 -8.32 6.59
N MET A 579 11.22 -8.53 7.82
CA MET A 579 11.98 -8.73 9.06
C MET A 579 13.14 -9.72 8.93
N TRP A 580 13.09 -10.70 8.02
CA TRP A 580 14.16 -11.71 7.85
C TRP A 580 14.84 -11.68 6.48
N ALA A 581 14.36 -10.87 5.54
CA ALA A 581 14.70 -10.98 4.13
C ALA A 581 15.79 -10.01 3.64
N THR A 582 16.00 -8.90 4.35
CA THR A 582 16.90 -7.82 3.92
C THR A 582 17.90 -7.45 5.01
N THR A 583 19.10 -7.00 4.63
CA THR A 583 20.13 -6.51 5.57
C THR A 583 19.73 -5.21 6.28
N ARG A 584 18.70 -4.53 5.78
CA ARG A 584 18.10 -3.35 6.42
C ARG A 584 17.26 -3.70 7.64
N GLU A 585 16.83 -4.96 7.76
CA GLU A 585 16.15 -5.49 8.94
C GLU A 585 17.18 -6.23 9.78
N ASN A 586 17.53 -5.63 10.91
CA ASN A 586 18.55 -6.12 11.83
C ASN A 586 18.22 -5.63 13.25
N PRO A 587 18.93 -6.09 14.29
CA PRO A 587 18.59 -5.76 15.67
C PRO A 587 18.49 -4.25 15.95
N LEU A 588 19.27 -3.39 15.29
CA LEU A 588 19.15 -1.93 15.45
C LEU A 588 17.81 -1.44 14.91
N THR A 589 17.46 -1.86 13.69
CA THR A 589 16.18 -1.49 13.07
C THR A 589 14.99 -1.94 13.91
N TRP A 590 15.02 -3.18 14.42
CA TRP A 590 13.93 -3.71 15.25
C TRP A 590 13.89 -3.00 16.61
N ASN A 591 15.03 -2.72 17.22
CA ASN A 591 15.11 -2.01 18.49
C ASN A 591 14.53 -0.59 18.38
N ASP A 592 14.89 0.15 17.32
CA ASP A 592 14.34 1.47 17.00
C ASP A 592 12.82 1.41 16.75
N ASP A 593 12.37 0.47 15.92
CA ASP A 593 10.97 0.32 15.55
C ASP A 593 10.13 -0.06 16.79
N PHE A 594 10.63 -0.95 17.64
CA PHE A 594 9.97 -1.34 18.89
C PHE A 594 9.96 -0.23 19.94
N ALA A 595 11.04 0.57 20.03
CA ALA A 595 11.06 1.75 20.89
C ALA A 595 10.02 2.78 20.43
N ALA A 596 9.98 3.10 19.13
CA ALA A 596 9.00 4.04 18.56
C ALA A 596 7.55 3.55 18.74
N MET A 597 7.34 2.23 18.64
CA MET A 597 6.05 1.61 18.90
C MET A 597 5.64 1.73 20.38
N ALA A 598 6.55 1.47 21.32
CA ALA A 598 6.32 1.61 22.74
C ALA A 598 6.03 3.07 23.14
N ASP A 599 6.77 4.02 22.56
CA ASP A 599 6.54 5.46 22.74
C ASP A 599 5.18 5.91 22.21
N ALA A 600 4.66 5.24 21.16
CA ALA A 600 3.31 5.43 20.66
C ALA A 600 2.22 4.74 21.50
N GLY A 601 2.59 4.03 22.57
CA GLY A 601 1.67 3.28 23.42
C GLY A 601 1.07 2.02 22.77
N LEU A 602 1.56 1.65 21.58
CA LEU A 602 1.14 0.44 20.88
C LEU A 602 1.78 -0.79 21.54
N THR A 603 1.09 -1.93 21.50
CA THR A 603 1.43 -3.10 22.33
C THR A 603 1.52 -4.44 21.61
N ILE A 604 0.88 -4.61 20.46
CA ILE A 604 0.95 -5.86 19.67
C ILE A 604 1.70 -5.60 18.37
N TRP A 605 2.79 -6.33 18.16
CA TRP A 605 3.51 -6.37 16.89
C TRP A 605 3.16 -7.69 16.20
N ARG A 606 2.30 -7.61 15.18
CA ARG A 606 1.92 -8.79 14.39
C ARG A 606 2.86 -8.93 13.21
N VAL A 607 3.52 -10.08 13.07
CA VAL A 607 4.40 -10.35 11.92
C VAL A 607 3.83 -11.49 11.11
N LEU A 608 3.65 -11.22 9.82
CA LEU A 608 3.12 -12.17 8.85
C LEU A 608 4.14 -12.50 7.77
N HIS A 609 3.87 -13.54 6.98
CA HIS A 609 4.79 -14.09 5.98
C HIS A 609 6.12 -14.59 6.58
N TRP A 610 6.09 -15.21 7.76
CA TRP A 610 7.26 -15.85 8.36
C TRP A 610 7.58 -17.15 7.62
N SER A 611 8.64 -17.15 6.80
CA SER A 611 9.08 -18.35 6.09
C SER A 611 10.60 -18.44 5.99
N ALA A 612 11.14 -19.59 6.38
CA ALA A 612 12.55 -19.92 6.17
C ALA A 612 12.84 -20.46 4.77
N HIS A 613 11.78 -20.82 4.03
CA HIS A 613 11.87 -21.66 2.83
C HIS A 613 11.27 -20.99 1.59
N ALA A 614 10.60 -19.84 1.76
CA ALA A 614 10.06 -19.07 0.65
C ALA A 614 11.19 -18.52 -0.22
N THR A 615 11.38 -19.14 -1.38
CA THR A 615 12.23 -18.62 -2.46
C THR A 615 11.42 -18.59 -3.75
N PHE A 616 11.86 -17.78 -4.72
CA PHE A 616 11.23 -17.69 -6.03
C PHE A 616 12.12 -18.32 -7.09
N VAL A 617 11.55 -19.22 -7.89
CA VAL A 617 12.15 -19.81 -9.10
C VAL A 617 11.18 -19.59 -10.25
N ASP A 618 11.64 -18.91 -11.30
CA ASP A 618 10.82 -18.55 -12.47
C ASP A 618 9.52 -17.81 -12.12
N GLY A 619 9.57 -16.97 -11.08
CA GLY A 619 8.42 -16.22 -10.58
C GLY A 619 7.45 -17.02 -9.70
N ASN A 620 7.68 -18.32 -9.51
CA ASN A 620 6.87 -19.17 -8.65
C ASN A 620 7.56 -19.42 -7.31
N ARG A 621 6.76 -19.48 -6.26
CA ARG A 621 7.25 -19.91 -4.95
C ARG A 621 7.62 -21.39 -4.97
N THR A 622 8.63 -21.75 -4.19
CA THR A 622 9.09 -23.14 -4.04
C THR A 622 8.78 -23.75 -2.68
N ASP A 623 8.21 -22.96 -1.75
CA ASP A 623 7.89 -23.47 -0.43
C ASP A 623 6.76 -24.49 -0.44
N ASN A 624 6.91 -25.53 0.38
CA ASN A 624 5.93 -26.59 0.54
C ASN A 624 5.91 -27.07 1.99
N PRO A 625 4.80 -27.68 2.46
CA PRO A 625 4.64 -28.05 3.87
C PRO A 625 5.66 -29.06 4.39
N LEU A 626 6.15 -29.98 3.54
CA LEU A 626 7.10 -31.02 3.98
C LEU A 626 8.44 -30.43 4.43
N MET A 627 8.83 -29.26 3.92
CA MET A 627 10.06 -28.60 4.36
C MET A 627 10.00 -28.14 5.83
N LEU A 628 8.80 -28.02 6.40
CA LEU A 628 8.63 -27.70 7.82
C LEU A 628 8.91 -28.89 8.76
N ALA A 629 9.12 -30.09 8.22
CA ALA A 629 9.54 -31.24 9.01
C ALA A 629 11.00 -31.11 9.50
N ASP A 630 11.82 -30.33 8.79
CA ASP A 630 13.22 -30.11 9.11
C ASP A 630 13.39 -29.15 10.29
N THR A 631 14.56 -29.19 10.93
CA THR A 631 14.91 -28.20 11.95
C THR A 631 15.03 -26.81 11.29
N PRO A 632 14.45 -25.75 11.88
CA PRO A 632 14.56 -24.42 11.30
C PRO A 632 16.03 -24.00 11.11
N PRO A 633 16.38 -23.26 10.04
CA PRO A 633 17.74 -22.80 9.80
C PRO A 633 18.30 -21.97 10.97
N GLU A 634 19.57 -22.16 11.33
CA GLU A 634 20.17 -21.47 12.49
C GLU A 634 20.07 -19.94 12.37
N LYS A 635 20.27 -19.37 11.18
CA LYS A 635 20.10 -17.92 10.94
C LYS A 635 18.72 -17.43 11.40
N LEU A 636 17.66 -18.13 10.97
CA LEU A 636 16.28 -17.79 11.34
C LEU A 636 16.07 -17.91 12.84
N ILE A 637 16.61 -18.96 13.47
CA ILE A 637 16.55 -19.14 14.92
C ILE A 637 17.19 -17.94 15.63
N ARG A 638 18.42 -17.55 15.25
CA ARG A 638 19.13 -16.43 15.91
C ARG A 638 18.45 -15.09 15.67
N GLU A 639 17.91 -14.85 14.47
CA GLU A 639 17.17 -13.62 14.16
C GLU A 639 15.87 -13.53 14.96
N THR A 640 15.08 -14.60 15.00
CA THR A 640 13.84 -14.62 15.78
C THR A 640 14.11 -14.55 17.29
N ASP A 641 15.19 -15.13 17.81
CA ASP A 641 15.58 -14.95 19.22
C ASP A 641 15.84 -13.47 19.55
N ALA A 642 16.55 -12.75 18.68
CA ALA A 642 16.78 -11.32 18.85
C ALA A 642 15.47 -10.52 18.81
N ILE A 643 14.58 -10.81 17.86
CA ILE A 643 13.25 -10.18 17.76
C ILE A 643 12.46 -10.41 19.06
N VAL A 644 12.39 -11.65 19.55
CA VAL A 644 11.68 -11.98 20.80
C VAL A 644 12.27 -11.21 21.97
N TYR A 645 13.59 -11.23 22.15
CA TYR A 645 14.25 -10.51 23.24
C TYR A 645 13.97 -9.01 23.20
N LEU A 646 14.11 -8.37 22.02
CA LEU A 646 13.88 -6.94 21.84
C LEU A 646 12.41 -6.58 22.08
N ALA A 647 11.47 -7.38 21.56
CA ALA A 647 10.04 -7.17 21.79
C ALA A 647 9.71 -7.20 23.29
N GLN A 648 10.21 -8.22 24.02
CA GLN A 648 9.97 -8.33 25.47
C GLN A 648 10.58 -7.16 26.26
N ARG A 649 11.79 -6.72 25.90
CA ARG A 649 12.46 -5.56 26.53
C ARG A 649 11.63 -4.27 26.41
N HIS A 650 10.95 -4.07 25.29
CA HIS A 650 10.04 -2.94 25.06
C HIS A 650 8.61 -3.21 25.53
N GLY A 651 8.36 -4.36 26.16
CA GLY A 651 7.05 -4.77 26.67
C GLY A 651 6.04 -5.08 25.57
N LEU A 652 6.48 -5.31 24.34
CA LEU A 652 5.62 -5.63 23.20
C LEU A 652 5.21 -7.10 23.23
N ILE A 653 3.99 -7.36 22.75
CA ILE A 653 3.44 -8.68 22.52
C ILE A 653 3.72 -9.02 21.07
N LEU A 654 4.48 -10.09 20.84
CA LEU A 654 4.76 -10.57 19.50
C LEU A 654 3.64 -11.52 19.08
N MET A 655 2.93 -11.17 18.01
CA MET A 655 1.92 -12.01 17.38
C MET A 655 2.49 -12.53 16.06
N LEU A 656 2.98 -13.77 16.05
CA LEU A 656 3.75 -14.31 14.94
C LEU A 656 2.91 -15.32 14.16
N THR A 657 2.85 -15.19 12.83
CA THR A 657 2.36 -16.27 11.97
C THR A 657 3.20 -17.53 12.19
N ALA A 658 2.63 -18.69 12.48
CA ALA A 658 3.36 -19.93 12.74
C ALA A 658 4.09 -20.42 11.47
N HIS A 659 3.41 -20.28 10.33
CA HIS A 659 3.91 -20.38 8.96
C HIS A 659 2.95 -19.58 8.06
N ASP A 660 3.21 -19.46 6.77
CA ASP A 660 2.34 -18.66 5.90
C ASP A 660 2.29 -19.16 4.44
N TRP A 661 1.23 -18.77 3.73
CA TRP A 661 0.99 -19.06 2.31
C TRP A 661 1.07 -20.54 1.89
N MET A 662 0.73 -21.45 2.80
CA MET A 662 0.59 -22.87 2.48
C MET A 662 -0.89 -23.22 2.26
N GLU A 663 -1.16 -24.09 1.29
CA GLU A 663 -2.51 -24.62 1.06
C GLU A 663 -2.97 -25.47 2.26
N LEU A 664 -4.28 -25.51 2.49
CA LEU A 664 -4.90 -26.19 3.64
C LEU A 664 -5.32 -27.66 3.41
N PRO A 665 -5.67 -28.11 2.18
CA PRO A 665 -6.04 -29.50 1.91
C PRO A 665 -4.85 -30.48 1.91
N LEU A 666 -4.16 -30.56 3.04
CA LEU A 666 -2.90 -31.29 3.21
C LEU A 666 -3.08 -32.77 3.51
N SER A 667 -2.13 -33.60 3.07
CA SER A 667 -1.99 -34.97 3.53
C SER A 667 -1.70 -35.04 5.05
N ASP A 668 -1.85 -36.22 5.65
CA ASP A 668 -1.50 -36.41 7.08
C ASP A 668 0.00 -36.17 7.34
N GLU A 669 0.87 -36.49 6.38
CA GLU A 669 2.32 -36.27 6.48
C GLU A 669 2.68 -34.77 6.46
N GLU A 670 2.07 -34.01 5.56
CA GLU A 670 2.25 -32.55 5.47
C GLU A 670 1.73 -31.82 6.72
N LEU A 671 0.61 -32.26 7.31
CA LEU A 671 0.15 -31.72 8.59
C LEU A 671 1.10 -32.06 9.74
N ALA A 672 1.65 -33.28 9.74
CA ALA A 672 2.64 -33.67 10.76
C ALA A 672 3.90 -32.81 10.69
N ALA A 673 4.33 -32.40 9.48
CA ALA A 673 5.43 -31.45 9.30
C ALA A 673 5.11 -30.09 9.94
N GLN A 674 3.94 -29.51 9.64
CA GLN A 674 3.49 -28.26 10.28
C GLN A 674 3.38 -28.37 11.81
N ARG A 675 2.85 -29.48 12.33
CA ARG A 675 2.79 -29.73 13.77
C ARG A 675 4.17 -29.75 14.42
N SER A 676 5.14 -30.42 13.79
CA SER A 676 6.51 -30.50 14.30
C SER A 676 7.16 -29.12 14.36
N TRP A 677 7.01 -28.32 13.31
CA TRP A 677 7.46 -26.94 13.22
C TRP A 677 6.87 -26.06 14.33
N ASN A 678 5.55 -26.09 14.49
CA ASN A 678 4.85 -25.32 15.50
C ASN A 678 5.31 -25.68 16.92
N ARG A 679 5.47 -26.99 17.19
CA ARG A 679 5.96 -27.48 18.48
C ARG A 679 7.35 -26.94 18.81
N PHE A 680 8.26 -26.93 17.83
CA PHE A 680 9.62 -26.42 18.01
C PHE A 680 9.62 -24.97 18.50
N TRP A 681 8.90 -24.09 17.80
CA TRP A 681 8.90 -22.66 18.13
C TRP A 681 8.14 -22.35 19.42
N ALA A 682 7.02 -23.02 19.66
CA ALA A 682 6.25 -22.85 20.89
C ALA A 682 7.04 -23.31 22.13
N ASP A 683 7.77 -24.43 22.05
CA ASP A 683 8.63 -24.89 23.15
C ASP A 683 9.80 -23.93 23.38
N ARG A 684 10.45 -23.49 22.29
CA ARG A 684 11.60 -22.57 22.36
C ARG A 684 11.28 -21.29 23.11
N TYR A 685 10.11 -20.71 22.88
CA TYR A 685 9.72 -19.44 23.49
C TYR A 685 8.73 -19.57 24.64
N ARG A 686 8.58 -20.76 25.22
CA ARG A 686 7.63 -21.03 26.32
C ARG A 686 7.81 -20.15 27.56
N THR A 687 9.02 -19.60 27.76
CA THR A 687 9.37 -18.73 28.89
C THR A 687 9.21 -17.24 28.58
N ALA A 688 8.97 -16.87 27.31
CA ALA A 688 8.69 -15.49 26.93
C ALA A 688 7.22 -15.17 27.20
N PRO A 689 6.90 -14.10 27.95
CA PRO A 689 5.55 -13.89 28.48
C PRO A 689 4.57 -13.23 27.50
N GLY A 690 5.03 -12.64 26.41
CA GLY A 690 4.20 -11.88 25.47
C GLY A 690 4.20 -12.46 24.06
N LEU A 691 3.65 -13.66 23.87
CA LEU A 691 3.55 -14.33 22.57
C LEU A 691 2.13 -14.78 22.23
N ILE A 692 1.73 -14.52 20.99
CA ILE A 692 0.49 -15.00 20.38
C ILE A 692 0.86 -15.66 19.06
N TRP A 693 0.25 -16.80 18.75
CA TRP A 693 0.42 -17.48 17.47
C TRP A 693 -0.77 -17.20 16.57
N ASP A 694 -0.52 -16.58 15.43
CA ASP A 694 -1.45 -16.59 14.31
C ASP A 694 -1.08 -17.81 13.46
N LEU A 695 -1.98 -18.70 13.05
CA LEU A 695 -1.50 -19.88 12.32
C LEU A 695 -1.01 -19.54 10.91
N GLN A 696 -1.75 -18.68 10.20
CA GLN A 696 -1.47 -18.25 8.83
C GLN A 696 -2.26 -16.96 8.52
N ASN A 697 -1.72 -16.08 7.69
CA ASN A 697 -2.42 -14.91 7.22
C ASN A 697 -3.45 -15.28 6.13
N GLU A 698 -4.72 -15.02 6.38
CA GLU A 698 -5.82 -15.07 5.39
C GLU A 698 -5.90 -16.38 4.59
N PRO A 699 -5.92 -17.55 5.26
CA PRO A 699 -5.89 -18.82 4.56
C PRO A 699 -7.11 -19.02 3.65
N SER A 700 -6.87 -19.57 2.46
CA SER A 700 -7.89 -20.07 1.53
C SER A 700 -7.89 -21.58 1.47
N VAL A 701 -9.07 -22.17 1.26
CA VAL A 701 -9.23 -23.62 1.08
C VAL A 701 -9.61 -23.91 -0.38
N THR A 702 -8.61 -24.25 -1.20
CA THR A 702 -8.80 -24.56 -2.62
C THR A 702 -8.89 -26.07 -2.85
N VAL A 703 -10.04 -26.55 -3.30
CA VAL A 703 -10.27 -27.99 -3.52
C VAL A 703 -10.30 -28.32 -5.01
N ASP A 704 -9.33 -29.10 -5.47
CA ASP A 704 -9.33 -29.77 -6.77
C ASP A 704 -9.98 -31.17 -6.68
N ALA A 705 -11.02 -31.41 -7.49
CA ALA A 705 -11.75 -32.66 -7.55
C ALA A 705 -11.02 -33.81 -8.26
N ASN A 706 -9.87 -33.53 -8.90
CA ASN A 706 -9.03 -34.53 -9.54
C ASN A 706 -7.75 -34.82 -8.75
N ASN A 707 -7.44 -34.04 -7.71
CA ASN A 707 -6.31 -34.31 -6.84
C ASN A 707 -6.60 -35.55 -5.96
N PRO A 708 -5.78 -36.62 -6.03
CA PRO A 708 -6.02 -37.84 -5.27
C PRO A 708 -6.11 -37.64 -3.75
N VAL A 709 -5.32 -36.71 -3.19
CA VAL A 709 -5.35 -36.39 -1.76
C VAL A 709 -6.69 -35.78 -1.38
N HIS A 710 -7.18 -34.83 -2.16
CA HIS A 710 -8.46 -34.18 -1.88
C HIS A 710 -9.65 -35.14 -2.01
N VAL A 711 -9.60 -36.03 -3.02
CA VAL A 711 -10.64 -37.06 -3.22
C VAL A 711 -10.68 -38.01 -2.02
N GLU A 712 -9.52 -38.46 -1.54
CA GLU A 712 -9.46 -39.34 -0.36
C GLU A 712 -9.95 -38.63 0.91
N LEU A 713 -9.51 -37.38 1.14
CA LEU A 713 -9.99 -36.56 2.26
C LEU A 713 -11.50 -36.33 2.19
N PHE A 714 -12.06 -36.14 0.99
CA PHE A 714 -13.50 -35.97 0.81
C PHE A 714 -14.27 -37.25 1.16
N ARG A 715 -13.78 -38.42 0.74
CA ARG A 715 -14.35 -39.72 1.13
C ARG A 715 -14.31 -39.91 2.64
N ARG A 716 -13.18 -39.60 3.27
CA ARG A 716 -13.02 -39.64 4.72
C ARG A 716 -14.03 -38.75 5.43
N TYR A 717 -14.14 -37.48 5.03
CA TYR A 717 -15.15 -36.54 5.55
C TYR A 717 -16.58 -37.11 5.46
N LEU A 718 -16.95 -37.67 4.29
CA LEU A 718 -18.29 -38.24 4.09
C LEU A 718 -18.54 -39.48 4.97
N VAL A 719 -17.53 -40.33 5.16
CA VAL A 719 -17.63 -41.50 6.05
C VAL A 719 -17.72 -41.07 7.51
N GLU A 720 -16.95 -40.09 7.95
CA GLU A 720 -17.03 -39.53 9.31
C GLU A 720 -18.41 -38.91 9.58
N THR A 721 -19.00 -38.25 8.57
CA THR A 721 -20.30 -37.55 8.70
C THR A 721 -21.49 -38.51 8.62
N HIS A 722 -21.45 -39.50 7.72
CA HIS A 722 -22.60 -40.36 7.41
C HIS A 722 -22.42 -41.83 7.82
N GLY A 723 -21.28 -42.19 8.41
CA GLY A 723 -20.94 -43.53 8.89
C GLY A 723 -20.47 -44.51 7.80
N SER A 724 -20.83 -44.30 6.53
CA SER A 724 -20.34 -45.10 5.39
C SER A 724 -20.49 -44.36 4.07
N GLU A 725 -19.71 -44.74 3.05
CA GLU A 725 -19.87 -44.17 1.71
C GLU A 725 -21.23 -44.49 1.08
N ALA A 726 -21.83 -45.63 1.41
CA ALA A 726 -23.15 -46.00 0.90
C ALA A 726 -24.23 -45.06 1.46
N ALA A 727 -24.14 -44.73 2.76
CA ALA A 727 -25.01 -43.73 3.38
C ALA A 727 -24.79 -42.33 2.79
N ALA A 728 -23.53 -41.95 2.56
CA ALA A 728 -23.18 -40.67 1.94
C ALA A 728 -23.75 -40.54 0.51
N ARG A 729 -23.60 -41.56 -0.36
CA ARG A 729 -24.21 -41.57 -1.70
C ARG A 729 -25.72 -41.44 -1.64
N THR A 730 -26.36 -42.14 -0.70
CA THR A 730 -27.81 -42.06 -0.49
C THR A 730 -28.24 -40.66 -0.06
N TRP A 731 -27.49 -40.02 0.84
CA TRP A 731 -27.76 -38.64 1.27
C TRP A 731 -27.58 -37.65 0.13
N LEU A 732 -26.50 -37.78 -0.66
CA LEU A 732 -26.21 -36.93 -1.82
C LEU A 732 -27.17 -37.14 -3.00
N GLY A 733 -28.05 -38.16 -2.96
CA GLY A 733 -28.91 -38.52 -4.09
C GLY A 733 -28.15 -39.11 -5.28
N LEU A 734 -26.98 -39.72 -5.04
CA LEU A 734 -26.12 -40.31 -6.08
C LEU A 734 -26.39 -41.81 -6.27
N ASP A 735 -26.11 -42.30 -7.47
CA ASP A 735 -26.12 -43.74 -7.76
C ASP A 735 -25.14 -44.51 -6.88
N ALA A 736 -25.46 -45.76 -6.54
CA ALA A 736 -24.65 -46.60 -5.64
C ALA A 736 -23.19 -46.81 -6.10
N GLN A 737 -22.92 -46.67 -7.40
CA GLN A 737 -21.59 -46.82 -8.01
C GLN A 737 -20.93 -45.48 -8.36
N ALA A 738 -21.58 -44.34 -8.10
CA ALA A 738 -21.02 -43.03 -8.38
C ALA A 738 -19.73 -42.79 -7.57
N GLU A 739 -18.75 -42.16 -8.21
CA GLU A 739 -17.54 -41.72 -7.52
C GLU A 739 -17.85 -40.56 -6.59
N LEU A 740 -17.31 -40.60 -5.37
CA LEU A 740 -17.43 -39.51 -4.40
C LEU A 740 -16.31 -38.50 -4.67
N ARG A 741 -16.66 -37.39 -5.34
CA ARG A 741 -15.74 -36.30 -5.65
C ARG A 741 -16.23 -34.98 -5.05
N PRO A 742 -15.33 -34.08 -4.63
CA PRO A 742 -15.71 -32.80 -4.05
C PRO A 742 -16.10 -31.80 -5.15
N VAL A 743 -17.27 -32.00 -5.76
CA VAL A 743 -17.83 -31.16 -6.81
C VAL A 743 -19.12 -30.51 -6.35
N ALA A 744 -19.40 -29.30 -6.85
CA ALA A 744 -20.72 -28.68 -6.72
C ALA A 744 -21.70 -29.32 -7.72
N GLY A 745 -22.99 -29.36 -7.36
CA GLY A 745 -24.06 -29.81 -8.25
C GLY A 745 -24.63 -28.66 -9.10
N ASP A 746 -25.95 -28.54 -9.14
CA ASP A 746 -26.66 -27.56 -9.96
C ASP A 746 -26.78 -26.16 -9.32
N GLY A 747 -26.30 -25.99 -8.08
CA GLY A 747 -26.35 -24.73 -7.35
C GLY A 747 -27.75 -24.32 -6.87
N SER A 748 -28.76 -25.18 -7.04
CA SER A 748 -30.10 -24.98 -6.48
C SER A 748 -30.06 -25.05 -4.95
N TRP A 749 -31.12 -24.58 -4.29
CA TRP A 749 -31.22 -24.76 -2.85
C TRP A 749 -31.23 -26.25 -2.48
N GLY A 750 -31.81 -27.16 -3.28
CA GLY A 750 -31.77 -28.60 -2.99
C GLY A 750 -30.42 -29.28 -3.24
N ASP A 751 -29.38 -28.57 -3.69
CA ASP A 751 -28.10 -29.15 -4.10
C ASP A 751 -27.24 -29.63 -2.92
N LEU A 752 -27.43 -30.88 -2.54
CA LEU A 752 -26.69 -31.52 -1.45
C LEU A 752 -25.21 -31.74 -1.77
N GLN A 753 -24.80 -31.79 -3.05
CA GLN A 753 -23.39 -31.85 -3.43
C GLN A 753 -22.70 -30.52 -3.13
N SER A 754 -23.34 -29.38 -3.44
CA SER A 754 -22.84 -28.07 -3.02
C SER A 754 -22.78 -27.94 -1.50
N VAL A 755 -23.78 -28.42 -0.76
CA VAL A 755 -23.74 -28.44 0.72
C VAL A 755 -22.53 -29.22 1.23
N ALA A 756 -22.32 -30.44 0.71
CA ALA A 756 -21.19 -31.27 1.08
C ALA A 756 -19.84 -30.62 0.75
N LEU A 757 -19.71 -29.92 -0.38
CA LEU A 757 -18.47 -29.23 -0.73
C LEU A 757 -18.14 -28.09 0.23
N TYR A 758 -19.12 -27.25 0.60
CA TYR A 758 -18.91 -26.18 1.58
C TYR A 758 -18.54 -26.73 2.97
N ARG A 759 -19.24 -27.76 3.42
CA ARG A 759 -18.95 -28.44 4.69
C ARG A 759 -17.59 -29.13 4.67
N PHE A 760 -17.21 -29.75 3.54
CA PHE A 760 -15.89 -30.34 3.37
C PHE A 760 -14.76 -29.31 3.48
N ARG A 761 -14.89 -28.14 2.86
CA ARG A 761 -13.91 -27.06 3.00
C ARG A 761 -13.77 -26.58 4.46
N THR A 762 -14.89 -26.53 5.18
CA THR A 762 -14.91 -26.20 6.60
C THR A 762 -14.27 -27.29 7.46
N TRP A 763 -14.50 -28.57 7.11
CA TRP A 763 -13.86 -29.73 7.74
C TRP A 763 -12.34 -29.71 7.52
N LEU A 764 -11.87 -29.39 6.31
CA LEU A 764 -10.44 -29.25 6.01
C LEU A 764 -9.80 -28.14 6.84
N LEU A 765 -10.48 -26.99 6.95
CA LEU A 765 -10.03 -25.87 7.79
C LEU A 765 -9.92 -26.27 9.27
N ARG A 766 -10.95 -26.94 9.83
CA ARG A 766 -10.93 -27.45 11.20
C ARG A 766 -9.81 -28.48 11.42
N ARG A 767 -9.64 -29.41 10.47
CA ARG A 767 -8.57 -30.42 10.51
C ARG A 767 -7.19 -29.76 10.57
N TRP A 768 -6.96 -28.75 9.72
CA TRP A 768 -5.70 -28.00 9.71
C TRP A 768 -5.48 -27.20 11.01
N ILE A 769 -6.50 -26.49 11.51
CA ILE A 769 -6.42 -25.76 12.78
C ILE A 769 -6.07 -26.71 13.92
N ASN A 770 -6.78 -27.83 14.04
CA ASN A 770 -6.61 -28.78 15.14
C ASN A 770 -5.17 -29.33 15.23
N GLU A 771 -4.58 -29.75 14.11
CA GLU A 771 -3.20 -30.27 14.12
C GLU A 771 -2.17 -29.18 14.45
N ASN A 772 -2.35 -27.97 13.89
CA ASN A 772 -1.46 -26.85 14.15
C ASN A 772 -1.52 -26.36 15.60
N VAL A 773 -2.72 -26.21 16.16
CA VAL A 773 -2.96 -25.88 17.57
C VAL A 773 -2.37 -26.96 18.47
N THR A 774 -2.55 -28.23 18.11
CA THR A 774 -1.96 -29.35 18.86
C THR A 774 -0.45 -29.23 18.94
N GLY A 775 0.23 -28.96 17.82
CA GLY A 775 1.69 -28.74 17.82
C GLY A 775 2.12 -27.59 18.73
N LEU A 776 1.45 -26.44 18.64
CA LEU A 776 1.73 -25.29 19.51
C LEU A 776 1.52 -25.62 21.01
N ARG A 777 0.44 -26.33 21.34
CA ARG A 777 0.09 -26.71 22.72
C ARG A 777 1.01 -27.81 23.28
N GLU A 778 1.54 -28.69 22.43
CA GLU A 778 2.57 -29.66 22.81
C GLU A 778 3.89 -28.98 23.22
N GLY A 779 4.28 -27.91 22.51
CA GLY A 779 5.46 -27.12 22.89
C GLY A 779 5.21 -26.24 24.11
N ASN A 780 4.08 -25.52 24.11
CA ASN A 780 3.65 -24.70 25.23
C ASN A 780 2.12 -24.79 25.44
N PRO A 781 1.65 -25.44 26.52
CA PRO A 781 0.21 -25.60 26.81
C PRO A 781 -0.58 -24.29 26.95
N ASN A 782 0.12 -23.19 27.23
CA ASN A 782 -0.45 -21.86 27.43
C ASN A 782 -0.40 -20.98 26.17
N SER A 783 0.03 -21.52 25.03
CA SER A 783 0.03 -20.80 23.76
C SER A 783 -1.37 -20.27 23.43
N LEU A 784 -1.47 -18.96 23.21
CA LEU A 784 -2.67 -18.32 22.66
C LEU A 784 -2.62 -18.38 21.15
N VAL A 785 -3.69 -18.87 20.52
CA VAL A 785 -3.73 -19.17 19.09
C VAL A 785 -4.94 -18.55 18.41
N THR A 786 -4.74 -17.99 17.22
CA THR A 786 -5.79 -17.48 16.34
C THR A 786 -5.46 -17.74 14.87
N VAL A 787 -6.35 -17.30 13.98
CA VAL A 787 -6.17 -17.22 12.54
C VAL A 787 -6.72 -15.89 12.06
N GLY A 788 -5.90 -15.07 11.40
CA GLY A 788 -6.35 -13.82 10.78
C GLY A 788 -7.13 -14.06 9.49
N TYR A 789 -8.40 -13.67 9.43
CA TYR A 789 -9.23 -13.83 8.23
C TYR A 789 -9.68 -12.50 7.63
N LEU A 790 -9.69 -12.42 6.30
CA LEU A 790 -10.51 -11.43 5.59
C LEU A 790 -12.00 -11.53 5.97
N GLN A 791 -12.72 -10.44 5.82
CA GLN A 791 -14.17 -10.36 6.00
C GLN A 791 -14.99 -11.24 5.03
N SER A 792 -14.36 -11.75 3.96
CA SER A 792 -15.01 -12.65 3.00
C SER A 792 -15.44 -13.97 3.66
N ARG A 793 -16.54 -14.57 3.21
CA ARG A 793 -17.06 -15.84 3.76
C ARG A 793 -16.66 -17.10 2.98
N PRO A 794 -16.54 -17.09 1.65
CA PRO A 794 -15.90 -18.19 0.91
C PRO A 794 -14.36 -18.09 0.95
N PRO A 795 -13.63 -19.17 0.61
CA PRO A 795 -14.13 -20.47 0.13
C PRO A 795 -14.52 -21.45 1.24
N ALA A 796 -14.13 -21.24 2.50
CA ALA A 796 -14.50 -22.08 3.65
C ALA A 796 -15.24 -21.26 4.71
N ASP A 797 -16.20 -21.88 5.40
CA ASP A 797 -16.96 -21.16 6.42
C ASP A 797 -16.10 -20.80 7.63
N LYS A 798 -15.99 -19.50 7.87
CA LYS A 798 -15.16 -18.97 8.95
C LYS A 798 -15.91 -18.94 10.30
N ILE A 799 -17.24 -19.06 10.34
CA ILE A 799 -17.97 -19.13 11.61
C ILE A 799 -17.69 -20.46 12.30
N GLY A 800 -17.99 -21.56 11.60
CA GLY A 800 -17.78 -22.91 12.06
C GLY A 800 -16.31 -23.32 11.99
N GLY A 801 -15.53 -22.75 11.07
CA GLY A 801 -14.11 -23.08 10.89
C GLY A 801 -13.22 -22.73 12.08
N GLN A 802 -13.57 -21.69 12.85
CA GLN A 802 -12.74 -21.14 13.94
C GLN A 802 -12.80 -21.90 15.28
N VAL A 803 -13.44 -23.07 15.30
CA VAL A 803 -13.46 -23.93 16.49
C VAL A 803 -12.04 -24.41 16.80
N GLY A 804 -11.62 -24.30 18.06
CA GLY A 804 -10.28 -24.71 18.53
C GLY A 804 -9.28 -23.57 18.72
N LEU A 805 -9.62 -22.34 18.28
CA LEU A 805 -8.83 -21.13 18.52
C LEU A 805 -9.16 -20.49 19.88
N ASP A 806 -8.26 -19.66 20.43
CA ASP A 806 -8.52 -18.94 21.69
C ASP A 806 -9.40 -17.70 21.47
N PHE A 807 -9.30 -17.07 20.30
CA PHE A 807 -10.09 -15.91 19.93
C PHE A 807 -10.24 -15.79 18.42
N ALA A 808 -11.31 -15.09 18.00
CA ALA A 808 -11.61 -14.80 16.62
C ALA A 808 -10.91 -13.50 16.16
N ASN A 809 -10.36 -13.54 14.95
CA ASN A 809 -9.57 -12.44 14.39
C ASN A 809 -10.00 -12.13 12.95
N MET A 810 -10.38 -10.88 12.70
CA MET A 810 -10.80 -10.41 11.38
C MET A 810 -9.95 -9.26 10.88
N HIS A 811 -9.72 -9.25 9.57
CA HIS A 811 -9.12 -8.18 8.80
C HIS A 811 -10.24 -7.50 8.02
N SER A 812 -10.33 -6.17 8.10
CA SER A 812 -11.34 -5.43 7.36
C SER A 812 -10.92 -3.99 7.09
N TYR A 813 -11.18 -3.57 5.85
CA TYR A 813 -10.99 -2.21 5.36
C TYR A 813 -12.32 -1.53 5.02
N GLU A 814 -13.42 -2.11 5.50
CA GLU A 814 -14.78 -1.64 5.31
C GLU A 814 -15.05 -0.31 6.04
N PRO A 815 -16.05 0.47 5.58
CA PRO A 815 -16.55 1.59 6.35
C PRO A 815 -17.06 1.17 7.75
N PRO A 816 -17.03 2.06 8.75
CA PRO A 816 -17.38 1.73 10.13
C PRO A 816 -18.76 1.09 10.34
N ARG A 817 -19.75 1.44 9.51
CA ARG A 817 -21.11 0.89 9.59
C ARG A 817 -21.12 -0.60 9.23
N ASP A 818 -20.47 -0.94 8.13
CA ASP A 818 -20.42 -2.31 7.61
C ASP A 818 -19.50 -3.17 8.48
N LEU A 819 -18.41 -2.57 8.96
CA LEU A 819 -17.47 -3.18 9.90
C LEU A 819 -18.17 -3.75 11.14
N LEU A 820 -19.13 -3.05 11.73
CA LEU A 820 -19.83 -3.57 12.91
C LEU A 820 -20.60 -4.86 12.58
N SER A 821 -21.27 -4.92 11.43
CA SER A 821 -21.96 -6.12 10.96
C SER A 821 -20.99 -7.27 10.70
N SER A 822 -19.86 -7.00 10.06
CA SER A 822 -18.80 -7.99 9.83
C SER A 822 -18.15 -8.45 11.13
N LEU A 823 -17.98 -7.59 12.15
CA LEU A 823 -17.46 -8.00 13.46
C LEU A 823 -18.41 -8.97 14.17
N ARG A 824 -19.71 -8.76 14.03
CA ARG A 824 -20.72 -9.68 14.60
C ARG A 824 -20.73 -11.04 13.91
N PHE A 825 -20.19 -11.16 12.70
CA PHE A 825 -20.05 -12.43 12.00
C PHE A 825 -19.18 -13.42 12.78
N ILE A 826 -18.04 -12.95 13.29
CA ILE A 826 -17.06 -13.77 14.01
C ILE A 826 -17.19 -13.69 15.54
N ASP A 827 -18.26 -13.06 16.06
CA ASP A 827 -18.42 -12.85 17.50
C ASP A 827 -18.79 -14.16 18.21
N ARG A 828 -17.77 -14.85 18.72
CA ARG A 828 -17.91 -16.14 19.40
C ARG A 828 -17.74 -16.02 20.92
N ARG A 829 -17.96 -14.83 21.47
CA ARG A 829 -17.83 -14.56 22.91
C ARG A 829 -18.75 -15.38 23.82
N PRO A 830 -19.98 -15.76 23.42
CA PRO A 830 -20.78 -16.71 24.20
C PRO A 830 -20.09 -18.07 24.39
N LEU A 831 -19.14 -18.41 23.53
CA LEU A 831 -18.37 -19.64 23.54
C LEU A 831 -16.96 -19.45 24.15
N GLY A 832 -16.70 -18.30 24.78
CA GLY A 832 -15.42 -17.99 25.42
C GLY A 832 -14.30 -17.54 24.46
N GLN A 833 -14.61 -17.35 23.17
CA GLN A 833 -13.66 -16.88 22.16
C GLN A 833 -13.86 -15.38 21.91
N GLY A 834 -12.88 -14.57 22.32
CA GLY A 834 -12.94 -13.11 22.20
C GLY A 834 -12.87 -12.64 20.75
N LEU A 835 -13.14 -11.36 20.55
CA LEU A 835 -13.22 -10.72 19.22
C LEU A 835 -12.04 -9.78 19.01
N SER A 836 -11.38 -9.83 17.86
CA SER A 836 -10.28 -8.92 17.53
C SER A 836 -10.30 -8.44 16.09
N MET A 837 -9.69 -7.27 15.87
CA MET A 837 -9.39 -6.70 14.56
C MET A 837 -7.88 -6.82 14.29
N GLY A 838 -7.50 -7.83 13.52
CA GLY A 838 -6.10 -8.14 13.21
C GLY A 838 -5.51 -7.23 12.16
N GLU A 839 -6.35 -6.55 11.37
CA GLU A 839 -5.88 -5.70 10.29
C GLU A 839 -6.92 -4.67 9.85
N PHE A 840 -6.53 -3.39 9.84
CA PHE A 840 -7.21 -2.29 9.17
C PHE A 840 -6.14 -1.25 8.79
N GLY A 841 -6.42 -0.26 7.92
CA GLY A 841 -5.36 0.70 7.58
C GLY A 841 -5.78 1.92 6.77
N ALA A 842 -4.77 2.72 6.40
CA ALA A 842 -4.85 4.01 5.70
C ALA A 842 -5.16 3.86 4.20
N ARG A 843 -6.34 3.31 3.88
CA ARG A 843 -6.76 3.00 2.51
C ARG A 843 -6.70 4.20 1.56
N ASN A 844 -7.07 5.40 2.00
CA ASN A 844 -7.10 6.55 1.07
C ASN A 844 -5.69 7.05 0.76
N LEU A 845 -4.78 7.06 1.75
CA LEU A 845 -3.36 7.28 1.50
C LEU A 845 -2.77 6.22 0.57
N HIS A 846 -3.14 4.96 0.77
CA HIS A 846 -2.71 3.88 -0.11
C HIS A 846 -3.17 4.14 -1.55
N ASP A 847 -4.48 4.31 -1.76
CA ASP A 847 -5.09 4.59 -3.06
C ASP A 847 -4.47 5.86 -3.70
N LEU A 848 -4.22 6.91 -2.92
CA LEU A 848 -3.57 8.13 -3.38
C LEU A 848 -2.16 7.85 -3.91
N ARG A 849 -1.33 7.15 -3.13
CA ARG A 849 0.08 6.92 -3.47
C ARG A 849 0.24 5.99 -4.66
N VAL A 850 -0.52 4.89 -4.74
CA VAL A 850 -0.40 3.91 -5.83
C VAL A 850 -0.89 4.46 -7.17
N ASN A 851 -1.67 5.55 -7.15
CA ASN A 851 -2.07 6.33 -8.31
C ASN A 851 -1.21 7.61 -8.50
N GLY A 852 -0.05 7.68 -7.85
CA GLY A 852 0.93 8.76 -8.01
C GLY A 852 0.52 10.12 -7.45
N GLY A 853 -0.48 10.18 -6.58
CA GLY A 853 -0.97 11.41 -5.97
C GLY A 853 -0.05 11.95 -4.86
N ASP A 854 -0.10 13.27 -4.66
CA ASP A 854 0.66 13.98 -3.62
C ASP A 854 -0.11 14.07 -2.30
N GLY A 855 0.61 13.91 -1.18
CA GLY A 855 0.11 14.26 0.16
C GLY A 855 0.35 13.19 1.23
N GLU A 856 -0.03 13.53 2.46
CA GLU A 856 -0.01 12.60 3.59
C GLU A 856 -1.43 12.05 3.86
N ALA A 857 -1.57 11.11 4.82
CA ALA A 857 -2.87 10.61 5.25
C ALA A 857 -3.82 11.77 5.63
N GLY A 858 -4.94 11.86 4.90
CA GLY A 858 -5.90 12.95 5.05
C GLY A 858 -6.96 12.70 6.13
N ASP A 859 -7.87 13.66 6.31
CA ASP A 859 -8.95 13.59 7.30
C ASP A 859 -9.81 12.32 7.21
N GLN A 860 -9.94 11.74 6.01
CA GLN A 860 -10.69 10.49 5.82
C GLN A 860 -10.00 9.30 6.48
N ASP A 861 -8.68 9.14 6.34
CA ASP A 861 -7.93 8.10 7.04
C ASP A 861 -7.92 8.36 8.54
N ARG A 862 -7.71 9.62 8.96
CA ARG A 862 -7.80 9.99 10.38
C ARG A 862 -9.15 9.59 11.00
N ARG A 863 -10.27 9.91 10.32
CA ARG A 863 -11.61 9.47 10.73
C ARG A 863 -11.76 7.95 10.75
N ARG A 864 -11.17 7.25 9.78
CA ARG A 864 -11.18 5.79 9.72
C ARG A 864 -10.49 5.17 10.93
N PHE A 865 -9.30 5.62 11.29
CA PHE A 865 -8.60 5.14 12.50
C PHE A 865 -9.45 5.33 13.75
N VAL A 866 -10.06 6.52 13.89
CA VAL A 866 -10.93 6.84 15.03
C VAL A 866 -12.17 5.94 15.06
N ALA A 867 -12.85 5.81 13.92
CA ALA A 867 -14.09 5.08 13.84
C ALA A 867 -13.88 3.57 13.94
N THR A 868 -12.85 3.00 13.31
CA THR A 868 -12.54 1.58 13.42
C THR A 868 -12.20 1.21 14.86
N LEU A 869 -11.32 1.97 15.52
CA LEU A 869 -10.95 1.68 16.90
C LEU A 869 -12.16 1.81 17.84
N GLY A 870 -12.96 2.86 17.67
CA GLY A 870 -14.19 3.09 18.43
C GLY A 870 -15.22 1.98 18.21
N THR A 871 -15.41 1.52 16.98
CA THR A 871 -16.33 0.42 16.63
C THR A 871 -15.88 -0.90 17.24
N VAL A 872 -14.60 -1.26 17.14
CA VAL A 872 -14.08 -2.52 17.70
C VAL A 872 -14.17 -2.49 19.22
N LEU A 873 -13.76 -1.40 19.86
CA LEU A 873 -13.87 -1.22 21.32
C LEU A 873 -15.35 -1.27 21.76
N GLY A 874 -16.25 -0.56 21.06
CA GLY A 874 -17.68 -0.52 21.37
C GLY A 874 -18.42 -1.83 21.11
N ALA A 875 -17.97 -2.62 20.14
CA ALA A 875 -18.43 -4.00 19.94
C ALA A 875 -17.96 -4.94 21.06
N GLY A 876 -17.04 -4.49 21.92
CA GLY A 876 -16.42 -5.23 23.00
C GLY A 876 -15.34 -6.20 22.50
N GLY A 877 -14.63 -5.84 21.44
CA GLY A 877 -13.42 -6.52 21.01
C GLY A 877 -12.25 -6.30 21.98
N MET A 878 -11.20 -7.10 21.85
CA MET A 878 -10.02 -7.07 22.70
C MET A 878 -8.82 -6.35 22.08
N SER A 879 -8.77 -6.21 20.75
CA SER A 879 -7.67 -5.54 20.08
C SER A 879 -7.99 -4.99 18.69
N ALA A 880 -7.19 -4.03 18.25
CA ALA A 880 -7.18 -3.52 16.87
C ALA A 880 -5.76 -3.20 16.37
N LEU A 881 -5.38 -3.72 15.20
CA LEU A 881 -4.04 -3.60 14.65
C LEU A 881 -4.02 -2.91 13.29
N ASN A 882 -3.16 -1.89 13.13
CA ASN A 882 -2.97 -1.20 11.85
C ASN A 882 -2.08 -2.00 10.87
N TRP A 883 -2.45 -2.05 9.61
CA TRP A 883 -1.59 -2.37 8.46
C TRP A 883 -1.08 -1.06 7.88
N CYS A 884 0.22 -0.74 7.90
CA CYS A 884 1.35 -1.42 8.56
C CYS A 884 2.16 -0.45 9.45
N PHE A 885 3.26 -0.88 10.08
CA PHE A 885 4.00 0.01 10.99
C PHE A 885 4.79 1.09 10.26
N ARG A 886 5.76 0.67 9.43
CA ARG A 886 6.75 1.54 8.79
C ARG A 886 6.80 1.31 7.29
N GLY A 887 6.92 2.39 6.53
CA GLY A 887 7.12 2.36 5.08
C GLY A 887 8.44 1.65 4.75
N LEU A 888 8.43 0.86 3.68
CA LEU A 888 9.57 0.01 3.35
C LEU A 888 10.53 0.75 2.41
N PRO A 889 11.83 0.84 2.71
CA PRO A 889 12.78 1.61 1.90
C PRO A 889 13.17 0.91 0.59
N ASP A 890 12.69 -0.31 0.38
CA ASP A 890 12.94 -1.13 -0.82
C ASP A 890 11.70 -1.23 -1.73
N THR A 891 10.53 -0.77 -1.29
CA THR A 891 9.28 -0.94 -2.05
C THR A 891 8.25 0.16 -1.77
N VAL A 892 7.40 0.45 -2.75
CA VAL A 892 6.26 1.36 -2.55
C VAL A 892 5.08 0.58 -1.95
N PHE A 893 4.97 0.62 -0.62
CA PHE A 893 3.94 -0.08 0.16
C PHE A 893 3.25 0.84 1.20
N PRO A 894 2.32 1.71 0.76
CA PRO A 894 1.90 2.91 1.49
C PRO A 894 0.73 2.71 2.47
N TRP A 895 0.91 1.80 3.43
CA TRP A 895 -0.08 1.49 4.48
C TRP A 895 0.32 2.02 5.87
N GLU A 896 1.49 2.64 5.98
CA GLU A 896 2.25 2.76 7.21
C GLU A 896 1.79 3.86 8.20
N LEU A 897 2.13 3.71 9.48
CA LEU A 897 2.03 4.79 10.49
C LEU A 897 3.25 5.71 10.50
N PHE A 898 4.41 5.18 10.16
CA PHE A 898 5.68 5.89 10.07
C PHE A 898 6.22 5.75 8.66
N ARG A 899 6.58 6.84 8.00
CA ARG A 899 7.28 6.79 6.71
C ARG A 899 8.58 5.97 6.79
N ALA A 900 9.18 5.64 5.65
CA ALA A 900 10.45 4.91 5.60
C ALA A 900 11.60 5.57 6.38
N ASP A 901 11.57 6.90 6.51
CA ASP A 901 12.50 7.72 7.31
C ASP A 901 12.05 7.92 8.78
N ARG A 902 11.10 7.11 9.26
CA ARG A 902 10.55 7.12 10.63
C ARG A 902 9.85 8.42 11.05
N VAL A 903 9.49 9.28 10.10
CA VAL A 903 8.59 10.41 10.36
C VAL A 903 7.15 9.89 10.51
N GLY A 904 6.53 10.17 11.64
CA GLY A 904 5.14 9.79 11.91
C GLY A 904 4.14 10.48 10.97
N ARG A 905 3.21 9.69 10.42
CA ARG A 905 2.09 10.16 9.60
C ARG A 905 1.00 10.80 10.46
N PRO A 906 0.12 11.65 9.90
CA PRO A 906 -0.95 12.31 10.67
C PRO A 906 -1.86 11.35 11.47
N THR A 907 -2.13 10.15 10.95
CA THR A 907 -2.94 9.11 11.60
C THR A 907 -2.32 8.58 12.89
N LEU A 908 -1.00 8.65 13.05
CA LEU A 908 -0.30 8.21 14.27
C LEU A 908 -0.80 8.95 15.50
N ALA A 909 -0.96 10.27 15.42
CA ALA A 909 -1.39 11.08 16.56
C ALA A 909 -2.82 10.72 17.02
N ASP A 910 -3.74 10.47 16.09
CA ASP A 910 -5.10 10.06 16.43
C ASP A 910 -5.13 8.66 17.03
N PHE A 911 -4.34 7.74 16.47
CA PHE A 911 -4.24 6.37 16.96
C PHE A 911 -3.61 6.30 18.36
N GLN A 912 -2.58 7.11 18.62
CA GLN A 912 -1.96 7.28 19.94
C GLN A 912 -2.97 7.82 20.96
N ALA A 913 -3.71 8.89 20.62
CA ALA A 913 -4.68 9.49 21.53
C ALA A 913 -5.76 8.50 21.97
N LEU A 914 -6.29 7.71 21.03
CA LEU A 914 -7.30 6.70 21.33
C LEU A 914 -6.74 5.48 22.04
N THR A 915 -5.50 5.09 21.72
CA THR A 915 -4.77 4.07 22.47
C THR A 915 -4.70 4.48 23.93
N LEU A 916 -4.23 5.69 24.25
CA LEU A 916 -4.17 6.20 25.62
C LEU A 916 -5.55 6.24 26.30
N PHE A 917 -6.58 6.70 25.58
CA PHE A 917 -7.96 6.68 26.09
C PHE A 917 -8.41 5.27 26.49
N SER A 918 -8.22 4.28 25.61
CA SER A 918 -8.63 2.89 25.86
C SER A 918 -7.92 2.25 27.06
N ARG A 919 -6.71 2.68 27.43
CA ARG A 919 -5.98 2.16 28.62
C ARG A 919 -6.61 2.56 29.95
N GLY A 920 -7.39 3.64 29.94
CA GLY A 920 -8.18 4.07 31.10
C GLY A 920 -9.39 3.16 31.36
N LEU A 921 -9.77 2.31 30.40
CA LEU A 921 -10.93 1.43 30.50
C LEU A 921 -10.52 0.02 30.91
N GLU A 922 -11.45 -0.68 31.57
CA GLU A 922 -11.34 -2.11 31.85
C GLU A 922 -12.55 -2.79 31.22
N PRO A 923 -12.37 -3.53 30.10
CA PRO A 923 -13.48 -4.18 29.43
C PRO A 923 -14.06 -5.30 30.31
N VAL A 924 -15.39 -5.37 30.34
CA VAL A 924 -16.15 -6.37 31.09
C VAL A 924 -17.18 -6.99 30.15
N TYR A 925 -17.13 -8.32 30.01
CA TYR A 925 -18.11 -9.03 29.19
C TYR A 925 -19.42 -9.15 29.96
N GLN A 926 -20.50 -8.63 29.38
CA GLN A 926 -21.85 -8.78 29.89
C GLN A 926 -22.64 -9.61 28.86
N PRO A 927 -23.03 -10.86 29.16
CA PRO A 927 -23.83 -11.66 28.25
C PRO A 927 -25.18 -10.96 27.98
N PRO A 928 -25.63 -10.90 26.71
CA PRO A 928 -26.94 -10.34 26.39
C PRO A 928 -28.05 -11.32 26.76
N SER A 929 -29.28 -10.82 26.90
CA SER A 929 -30.47 -11.69 27.06
C SER A 929 -31.07 -12.15 25.73
N THR A 930 -30.66 -11.54 24.62
CA THR A 930 -31.11 -11.87 23.26
C THR A 930 -29.97 -12.54 22.48
N TYR A 931 -30.27 -13.63 21.79
CA TYR A 931 -29.32 -14.34 20.95
C TYR A 931 -29.83 -14.49 19.52
N LEU A 932 -28.92 -14.37 18.55
CA LEU A 932 -29.20 -14.58 17.13
C LEU A 932 -28.67 -15.95 16.71
N LEU A 933 -29.58 -16.91 16.49
CA LEU A 933 -29.20 -18.27 16.16
C LEU A 933 -28.88 -18.37 14.65
N LEU A 934 -27.65 -18.77 14.33
CA LEU A 934 -27.11 -18.86 12.98
C LEU A 934 -27.63 -20.11 12.27
N PRO A 935 -28.29 -20.00 11.11
CA PRO A 935 -28.87 -21.15 10.42
C PRO A 935 -27.82 -21.98 9.67
N ASP A 936 -26.87 -22.59 10.39
CA ASP A 936 -25.71 -23.31 9.85
C ASP A 936 -26.08 -24.47 8.92
N HIS A 937 -27.23 -25.12 9.16
CA HIS A 937 -27.73 -26.20 8.30
C HIS A 937 -28.29 -25.68 6.97
N ASN A 938 -28.80 -24.45 6.95
CA ASN A 938 -29.40 -23.85 5.77
C ASN A 938 -28.40 -23.03 4.94
N ARG A 939 -27.58 -22.21 5.59
CA ARG A 939 -26.81 -21.13 4.94
C ARG A 939 -25.71 -21.62 3.99
N LEU A 940 -25.24 -22.86 4.14
CA LEU A 940 -24.16 -23.43 3.32
C LEU A 940 -24.71 -24.14 2.07
N GLY A 941 -24.00 -24.10 0.95
CA GLY A 941 -24.37 -24.81 -0.30
C GLY A 941 -24.89 -23.90 -1.42
N GLY A 942 -25.82 -24.41 -2.23
CA GLY A 942 -26.42 -23.63 -3.32
C GLY A 942 -27.18 -22.41 -2.81
N ARG A 943 -27.22 -21.33 -3.61
CA ARG A 943 -27.82 -20.03 -3.24
C ARG A 943 -27.23 -19.39 -1.95
N PHE A 944 -25.97 -19.69 -1.63
CA PHE A 944 -25.26 -19.19 -0.44
C PHE A 944 -25.38 -17.66 -0.28
N ASN A 945 -25.11 -16.90 -1.35
CA ASN A 945 -25.08 -15.43 -1.29
C ASN A 945 -26.44 -14.83 -0.89
N GLU A 946 -27.55 -15.41 -1.36
CA GLU A 946 -28.88 -14.91 -1.00
C GLU A 946 -29.27 -15.22 0.46
N LEU A 947 -28.90 -16.39 0.96
CA LEU A 947 -29.14 -16.78 2.36
C LEU A 947 -28.27 -15.94 3.31
N ASP A 948 -27.01 -15.75 2.94
CA ASP A 948 -26.08 -14.90 3.65
C ASP A 948 -26.58 -13.43 3.73
N ALA A 949 -27.02 -12.87 2.60
CA ALA A 949 -27.62 -11.54 2.56
C ALA A 949 -28.88 -11.45 3.44
N ALA A 950 -29.67 -12.52 3.54
CA ALA A 950 -30.85 -12.56 4.40
C ALA A 950 -30.51 -12.51 5.88
N TRP A 951 -29.45 -13.20 6.28
CA TRP A 951 -28.96 -13.14 7.66
C TRP A 951 -28.30 -11.78 7.99
N MET A 952 -27.58 -11.18 7.05
CA MET A 952 -27.08 -9.80 7.21
C MET A 952 -28.20 -8.79 7.49
N ARG A 953 -29.35 -8.93 6.81
CA ARG A 953 -30.54 -8.11 7.11
C ARG A 953 -31.05 -8.30 8.54
N ALA A 954 -30.94 -9.49 9.12
CA ALA A 954 -31.32 -9.73 10.51
C ALA A 954 -30.37 -9.00 11.48
N ILE A 955 -29.05 -9.04 11.22
CA ILE A 955 -28.04 -8.27 11.97
C ILE A 955 -28.33 -6.76 11.88
N GLU A 956 -28.56 -6.25 10.67
CA GLU A 956 -28.86 -4.83 10.45
C GLU A 956 -30.15 -4.38 11.15
N ALA A 957 -31.17 -5.24 11.17
CA ALA A 957 -32.41 -4.96 11.89
C ALA A 957 -32.17 -4.87 13.41
N LEU A 958 -31.41 -5.81 13.98
CA LEU A 958 -31.06 -5.79 15.41
C LEU A 958 -30.22 -4.56 15.78
N HIS A 959 -29.25 -4.18 14.93
CA HIS A 959 -28.50 -2.94 15.08
C HIS A 959 -29.41 -1.70 15.03
N SER A 960 -30.34 -1.63 14.07
CA SER A 960 -31.27 -0.50 13.90
C SER A 960 -32.24 -0.35 15.08
N LEU A 961 -32.57 -1.46 15.73
CA LEU A 961 -33.41 -1.49 16.94
C LEU A 961 -32.62 -1.29 18.24
N ALA A 962 -31.28 -1.14 18.15
CA ALA A 962 -30.38 -1.03 19.29
C ALA A 962 -30.54 -2.17 20.32
N VAL A 963 -30.82 -3.39 19.84
CA VAL A 963 -30.95 -4.57 20.69
C VAL A 963 -29.55 -5.12 20.99
N PRO A 964 -29.13 -5.27 22.26
CA PRO A 964 -27.93 -6.02 22.60
C PRO A 964 -28.15 -7.51 22.30
N TYR A 965 -27.27 -8.11 21.50
CA TYR A 965 -27.34 -9.54 21.19
C TYR A 965 -25.96 -10.14 20.97
N ALA A 966 -25.91 -11.47 20.94
CA ALA A 966 -24.75 -12.24 20.50
C ALA A 966 -25.20 -13.37 19.58
N PRO A 967 -24.42 -13.74 18.56
CA PRO A 967 -24.76 -14.86 17.70
C PRO A 967 -24.42 -16.20 18.38
N LEU A 968 -25.17 -17.24 18.04
CA LEU A 968 -24.92 -18.62 18.44
C LEU A 968 -24.96 -19.53 17.21
N PRO A 969 -24.02 -20.46 17.03
CA PRO A 969 -24.13 -21.47 15.97
C PRO A 969 -25.30 -22.42 16.25
N GLU A 970 -25.95 -22.91 15.20
CA GLU A 970 -26.88 -24.05 15.29
C GLU A 970 -26.11 -25.34 15.56
N GLU A 971 -24.95 -25.50 14.92
CA GLU A 971 -24.09 -26.66 15.14
C GLU A 971 -23.58 -26.67 16.58
N ASP A 972 -23.72 -27.83 17.26
CA ASP A 972 -23.36 -28.03 18.66
C ASP A 972 -24.00 -27.01 19.62
N LEU A 973 -25.23 -26.57 19.31
CA LEU A 973 -25.95 -25.53 20.04
C LEU A 973 -26.00 -25.79 21.55
N THR A 974 -25.46 -24.84 22.31
CA THR A 974 -25.65 -24.71 23.75
C THR A 974 -26.30 -23.36 24.04
N ILE A 975 -27.54 -23.36 24.50
CA ILE A 975 -28.29 -22.14 24.83
C ILE A 975 -27.82 -21.63 26.21
N PRO A 976 -27.27 -20.39 26.31
CA PRO A 976 -26.83 -19.82 27.58
C PRO A 976 -27.98 -19.66 28.57
N ALA A 977 -27.67 -19.71 29.88
CA ALA A 977 -28.68 -19.58 30.93
C ALA A 977 -29.33 -18.19 30.96
N GLU A 978 -28.62 -17.18 30.46
CA GLU A 978 -29.05 -15.79 30.33
C GLU A 978 -29.98 -15.54 29.14
N ALA A 979 -30.16 -16.53 28.25
CA ALA A 979 -30.99 -16.39 27.06
C ALA A 979 -32.48 -16.35 27.40
N ASP A 980 -33.06 -15.15 27.33
CA ASP A 980 -34.50 -14.91 27.44
C ASP A 980 -35.18 -14.92 26.06
N THR A 981 -34.46 -14.45 25.03
CA THR A 981 -34.97 -14.33 23.66
C THR A 981 -34.00 -14.96 22.66
N ILE A 982 -34.53 -15.73 21.71
CA ILE A 982 -33.78 -16.24 20.56
C ILE A 982 -34.46 -15.73 19.29
N VAL A 983 -33.68 -15.10 18.43
CA VAL A 983 -34.06 -14.78 17.05
C VAL A 983 -33.47 -15.87 16.17
N TRP A 984 -34.32 -16.65 15.52
CA TRP A 984 -33.93 -17.77 14.68
C TRP A 984 -34.37 -17.53 13.23
N PRO A 985 -33.54 -16.84 12.43
CA PRO A 985 -33.87 -16.53 11.06
C PRO A 985 -33.56 -17.70 10.12
N LEU A 986 -34.53 -18.01 9.27
CA LEU A 986 -34.45 -18.99 8.18
C LEU A 986 -33.89 -20.37 8.59
N PRO A 987 -34.39 -21.02 9.66
CA PRO A 987 -33.87 -22.31 10.09
C PRO A 987 -34.53 -23.46 9.31
N TYR A 988 -34.16 -23.56 8.04
CA TYR A 988 -34.58 -24.66 7.18
C TYR A 988 -33.60 -25.82 7.30
N GLY A 989 -34.09 -26.99 7.69
CA GLY A 989 -33.24 -28.18 7.84
C GLY A 989 -32.41 -28.29 9.12
N PRO A 990 -32.78 -27.70 10.28
CA PRO A 990 -32.01 -27.91 11.50
C PRO A 990 -32.06 -29.38 11.89
N ASP A 991 -30.96 -29.90 12.40
CA ASP A 991 -30.92 -31.27 12.90
C ASP A 991 -31.86 -31.45 14.12
N GLU A 992 -32.15 -32.71 14.46
CA GLU A 992 -33.11 -33.00 15.52
C GLU A 992 -32.61 -32.55 16.91
N ALA A 993 -31.30 -32.60 17.16
CA ALA A 993 -30.73 -32.20 18.44
C ALA A 993 -30.87 -30.69 18.68
N THR A 994 -30.59 -29.89 17.66
CA THR A 994 -30.75 -28.43 17.64
C THR A 994 -32.22 -28.07 17.85
N PHE A 995 -33.12 -28.68 17.08
CA PHE A 995 -34.55 -28.42 17.21
C PHE A 995 -35.08 -28.76 18.60
N GLN A 996 -34.72 -29.93 19.15
CA GLN A 996 -35.14 -30.34 20.49
C GLN A 996 -34.61 -29.40 21.58
N SER A 997 -33.39 -28.89 21.43
CA SER A 997 -32.79 -27.94 22.36
C SER A 997 -33.58 -26.63 22.39
N VAL A 998 -33.91 -26.08 21.22
CA VAL A 998 -34.76 -24.88 21.12
C VAL A 998 -36.18 -25.15 21.62
N GLU A 999 -36.78 -26.29 21.27
CA GLU A 999 -38.11 -26.67 21.76
C GLU A 999 -38.16 -26.75 23.29
N ALA A 1000 -37.17 -27.41 23.90
CA ALA A 1000 -37.09 -27.55 25.35
C ALA A 1000 -36.95 -26.18 26.03
N TRP A 1001 -36.14 -25.28 25.48
CA TRP A 1001 -35.97 -23.92 25.98
C TRP A 1001 -37.26 -23.08 25.85
N VAL A 1002 -37.96 -23.16 24.71
CA VAL A 1002 -39.27 -22.50 24.53
C VAL A 1002 -40.29 -23.03 25.55
N ARG A 1003 -40.35 -24.35 25.75
CA ARG A 1003 -41.23 -24.98 26.76
C ARG A 1003 -40.91 -24.55 28.18
N ALA A 1004 -39.66 -24.20 28.45
CA ALA A 1004 -39.21 -23.67 29.74
C ALA A 1004 -39.53 -22.16 29.94
N GLY A 1005 -40.08 -21.47 28.92
CA GLY A 1005 -40.52 -20.08 28.99
C GLY A 1005 -39.75 -19.10 28.10
N GLY A 1006 -38.80 -19.59 27.31
CA GLY A 1006 -38.02 -18.76 26.36
C GLY A 1006 -38.88 -18.12 25.25
N GLN A 1007 -38.49 -16.93 24.81
CA GLN A 1007 -39.18 -16.17 23.75
C GLN A 1007 -38.52 -16.39 22.39
N LEU A 1008 -39.18 -17.15 21.51
CA LEU A 1008 -38.67 -17.42 20.16
C LEU A 1008 -39.28 -16.47 19.13
N LEU A 1009 -38.42 -15.76 18.40
CA LEU A 1009 -38.78 -15.13 17.12
C LEU A 1009 -38.27 -16.00 15.98
N LEU A 1010 -39.19 -16.70 15.32
CA LEU A 1010 -38.91 -17.56 14.17
C LEU A 1010 -39.26 -16.84 12.86
N THR A 1011 -38.35 -16.84 11.88
CA THR A 1011 -38.68 -16.43 10.50
C THR A 1011 -38.32 -17.57 9.55
N GLY A 1012 -39.23 -18.03 8.70
CA GLY A 1012 -39.02 -19.23 7.87
C GLY A 1012 -39.72 -20.48 8.43
N ASP A 1013 -39.21 -21.66 8.10
CA ASP A 1013 -39.89 -22.94 8.36
C ASP A 1013 -38.89 -24.03 8.83
N VAL A 1014 -39.14 -24.59 10.02
CA VAL A 1014 -38.35 -25.68 10.65
C VAL A 1014 -38.78 -27.07 10.19
N GLY A 1015 -39.80 -27.19 9.34
CA GLY A 1015 -40.36 -28.45 8.88
C GLY A 1015 -39.57 -29.18 7.80
N PHE A 1016 -38.43 -28.62 7.37
CA PHE A 1016 -37.51 -29.27 6.45
C PHE A 1016 -36.47 -30.10 7.21
N ASP A 1017 -36.03 -31.22 6.61
CA ASP A 1017 -34.94 -32.06 7.10
C ASP A 1017 -33.57 -31.67 6.52
N ASP A 1018 -32.53 -32.43 6.90
CA ASP A 1018 -31.14 -32.23 6.49
C ASP A 1018 -30.89 -32.50 4.99
N ARG A 1019 -31.88 -33.08 4.29
CA ARG A 1019 -31.90 -33.25 2.84
C ARG A 1019 -32.72 -32.18 2.12
N ARG A 1020 -33.12 -31.12 2.86
CA ARG A 1020 -33.94 -30.02 2.35
C ARG A 1020 -35.31 -30.50 1.83
N GLN A 1021 -35.85 -31.56 2.43
CA GLN A 1021 -37.18 -32.09 2.13
C GLN A 1021 -38.14 -31.77 3.27
N TYR A 1022 -39.40 -31.46 2.92
CA TYR A 1022 -40.43 -31.10 3.88
C TYR A 1022 -41.03 -32.35 4.55
N THR A 1023 -40.30 -32.94 5.50
CA THR A 1023 -40.67 -34.22 6.16
C THR A 1023 -40.95 -34.05 7.66
N MET A 1024 -40.62 -32.90 8.26
CA MET A 1024 -40.69 -32.62 9.69
C MET A 1024 -41.78 -31.60 10.06
N GLY A 1025 -42.87 -31.58 9.30
CA GLY A 1025 -43.88 -30.51 9.39
C GLY A 1025 -44.64 -30.38 10.71
N ASP A 1026 -44.51 -31.34 11.62
CA ASP A 1026 -45.04 -31.29 12.99
C ASP A 1026 -44.24 -30.36 13.91
N ARG A 1027 -42.99 -30.00 13.55
CA ARG A 1027 -42.10 -29.15 14.36
C ARG A 1027 -42.69 -27.77 14.68
N LEU A 1028 -43.37 -27.12 13.72
CA LEU A 1028 -44.05 -25.85 13.98
C LEU A 1028 -45.16 -25.99 15.05
N ALA A 1029 -45.95 -27.06 14.97
CA ALA A 1029 -47.00 -27.33 15.95
C ALA A 1029 -46.41 -27.66 17.34
N ARG A 1030 -45.26 -28.34 17.40
CA ARG A 1030 -44.50 -28.60 18.64
C ARG A 1030 -44.07 -27.31 19.33
N LEU A 1031 -43.75 -26.26 18.57
CA LEU A 1031 -43.45 -24.90 19.05
C LEU A 1031 -44.70 -24.04 19.32
N GLY A 1032 -45.91 -24.56 19.13
CA GLY A 1032 -47.16 -23.81 19.31
C GLY A 1032 -47.48 -22.80 18.20
N LEU A 1033 -46.84 -22.93 17.04
CA LEU A 1033 -47.05 -22.09 15.86
C LEU A 1033 -48.10 -22.70 14.92
N PRO A 1034 -48.80 -21.88 14.10
CA PRO A 1034 -49.83 -22.36 13.19
C PRO A 1034 -49.28 -23.36 12.16
N ALA A 1035 -50.17 -24.24 11.71
CA ALA A 1035 -49.89 -25.32 10.75
C ALA A 1035 -49.35 -24.79 9.40
N PRO A 1036 -48.60 -25.61 8.64
CA PRO A 1036 -47.47 -25.16 7.82
C PRO A 1036 -47.81 -24.53 6.47
N ARG A 1037 -46.79 -23.94 5.85
CA ARG A 1037 -46.80 -23.56 4.42
C ARG A 1037 -45.93 -24.48 3.54
N GLY A 1038 -44.89 -25.13 4.09
CA GLY A 1038 -44.02 -26.04 3.31
C GLY A 1038 -43.34 -25.36 2.12
N LEU A 1039 -43.16 -24.04 2.20
CA LEU A 1039 -42.55 -23.23 1.16
C LEU A 1039 -41.05 -23.21 1.40
N ASP A 1040 -40.28 -23.58 0.40
CA ASP A 1040 -38.82 -23.43 0.43
C ASP A 1040 -38.46 -21.93 0.58
N PRO A 1041 -37.22 -21.59 1.00
CA PRO A 1041 -36.85 -20.20 1.31
C PRO A 1041 -36.83 -19.26 0.09
N PHE A 1042 -36.99 -19.79 -1.13
CA PHE A 1042 -36.96 -19.03 -2.39
C PHE A 1042 -38.30 -18.97 -3.10
N SER A 1043 -39.30 -19.67 -2.58
CA SER A 1043 -40.66 -19.67 -3.09
C SER A 1043 -41.32 -18.31 -2.83
N ALA A 1044 -41.87 -17.69 -3.88
CA ALA A 1044 -42.65 -16.47 -3.73
C ALA A 1044 -43.90 -16.77 -2.87
N PRO A 1045 -44.27 -15.91 -1.91
CA PRO A 1045 -45.54 -16.06 -1.22
C PRO A 1045 -46.65 -16.02 -2.27
N SER A 1046 -47.46 -17.07 -2.35
CA SER A 1046 -48.71 -17.01 -3.12
C SER A 1046 -49.54 -15.84 -2.57
N THR A 1047 -49.77 -14.83 -3.40
CA THR A 1047 -50.59 -13.65 -3.09
C THR A 1047 -51.96 -14.02 -2.58
#